data_AF-F2NIY1-F1
#
_entry.id   AF-F2NIY1-F1
#
_cell.length_a   1.000
_cell.length_b   1.000
_cell.length_c   1.000
_cell.angle_alpha   90.00
_cell.angle_beta   90.00
_cell.angle_gamma   90.00
#
_symmetry.space_group_name_H-M   'P 1'
#
loop_
_entity.id
_entity.type
_entity.pdbx_description
1 polymer ?
#
loop_
_entity_poly.entity_id
_entity_poly.type
_entity_poly.pdbx_seq_one_letter_code
_entity_poly.pdbx_strand_id
1 'polypeptide(L)'
;MGSDRLEFSMSTEKREFSMAKHPEKLHVGYGTAAGNNSLRVGREAAQEALHAIPGSFPTAVLVFASVKYNLVEVLHGIHEVITNAPVLGATTAGEICNAPQKESVVVIVLASPYLRVRVGVGQGVSRDWRQAVNESVSAPDLAPLFSPADSRIWQELTLQGKSVFALLFSPGNTKTADSRSFEILEELKRLSLGRIRIVGGSAADDWRLETNYVLWGKRAYPDSMLLAVFETQLRFGIAMAHGFHPTSRRATVTRCGNHQVLELDGQPAAEIYSRLQGTSSEALAGKHLKLTTGQPLGTPMGWGEYSINMASFFTAAGGVRLAQPVAEGTTLTIMEANQEELIAAGGEAARKALLRHTITDPGLVLVFVCALRSPLLGDRNREVIDTIKDLVKPAPVVGFYSFGEQGLADNGTNQHNNYVISMLVLSRQLSYGAQVSLENERLRGDLLTTRDQLQRLLSCSPAVIYSCKPSGNYDTTYISENVTKQLGYEPREITENPKFFGLHIHPDDCPRIFAMANGLPEKGFLSVEYRFRHKNGSWRWIRDDLTLIRDAQGQPLEIIGYMLDVTERREAQELLKDNEQFLQDIFDSIPDVLDILALDLTIIRTNQAGRRFNKQPSLGRKCYEVYHSREVPCELCPVQQTIRTGKASRGTVAIHVAGAGDRFLEIRSFPMMNRTSGQLAAVIAHVRDVTEYRRAQDERLQCSKLESLATLAGGIAHDFNNILTAILGNIGLVLLQEVIKSEVQDRLMQAQQACFQAQTLARQLLTFAKGGAPIKRIVCLAKLLKESVTLTLSGSNTLCDLSIPAELWAVEADAGQLGQAFSNLLMNADQAMPEGGVVKVAAENLIVQAKSALALPGGKYVKLTFTDQGIGISPKYLNKIFDPYFSTRHKGSGLGLTTAYAIIKNHAGIIQVDSQVGIGTTFTVYLPATEKETVQDEPRSVESIRGQGKILVMDDEKMVRDVLGRMLMQLGYTVELVCEGSQVLERFVQAKKSGSPFDAVILDLTIPGGLGGKSTIRELLKIDPQVKAIVSSGYYDDPVMANYQDYGFCEVIAKPYRITELGEIVRRVITDSGKLRSG
;
A
#
# COMPACT_ATOMS: atom_id res chain seq x y z
N MET A 1 0.09 -48.24 -31.68
CA MET A 1 0.81 -48.66 -30.45
C MET A 1 2.17 -48.00 -30.47
N GLY A 2 2.53 -47.34 -29.38
CA GLY A 2 3.64 -46.37 -29.32
C GLY A 2 3.15 -45.05 -28.75
N SER A 3 2.77 -45.08 -27.47
CA SER A 3 2.30 -43.92 -26.71
C SER A 3 3.45 -43.35 -25.91
N ASP A 4 4.10 -42.30 -26.41
CA ASP A 4 4.98 -41.47 -25.59
C ASP A 4 4.11 -40.56 -24.72
N ARG A 5 3.76 -41.07 -23.54
CA ARG A 5 3.23 -40.29 -22.43
C ARG A 5 4.39 -39.50 -21.81
N LEU A 6 4.42 -38.19 -22.02
CA LEU A 6 5.16 -37.28 -21.16
C LEU A 6 4.36 -37.12 -19.86
N GLU A 7 4.70 -37.91 -18.85
CA GLU A 7 4.24 -37.72 -17.47
C GLU A 7 4.88 -36.45 -16.90
N PHE A 8 4.06 -35.41 -16.68
CA PHE A 8 4.44 -34.30 -15.83
C PHE A 8 4.44 -34.78 -14.37
N SER A 9 5.62 -35.19 -13.90
CA SER A 9 5.93 -35.41 -12.49
C SER A 9 5.76 -34.09 -11.73
N MET A 10 4.68 -33.98 -10.94
CA MET A 10 4.56 -32.98 -9.89
C MET A 10 5.50 -33.36 -8.74
N SER A 11 6.73 -32.86 -8.78
CA SER A 11 7.57 -32.79 -7.59
C SER A 11 6.99 -31.73 -6.65
N THR A 12 6.43 -32.20 -5.54
CA THR A 12 6.05 -31.38 -4.38
C THR A 12 7.31 -30.91 -3.66
N GLU A 13 8.03 -29.95 -4.23
CA GLU A 13 8.93 -29.11 -3.44
C GLU A 13 8.09 -28.02 -2.77
N LYS A 14 8.03 -28.07 -1.43
CA LYS A 14 7.57 -26.95 -0.59
C LYS A 14 8.45 -25.73 -0.90
N ARG A 15 8.02 -24.89 -1.83
CA ARG A 15 8.63 -23.58 -2.10
C ARG A 15 8.08 -22.58 -1.08
N GLU A 16 8.94 -22.15 -0.17
CA GLU A 16 8.73 -20.97 0.67
C GLU A 16 8.51 -19.75 -0.23
N PHE A 17 7.25 -19.36 -0.41
CA PHE A 17 6.91 -18.06 -0.99
C PHE A 17 7.19 -16.99 0.08
N SER A 18 8.31 -16.28 -0.09
CA SER A 18 8.53 -14.98 0.53
C SER A 18 7.30 -14.08 0.26
N MET A 19 6.54 -13.74 1.30
CA MET A 19 5.39 -12.84 1.25
C MET A 19 5.83 -11.42 0.89
N ALA A 20 6.01 -11.15 -0.40
CA ALA A 20 6.07 -9.79 -0.93
C ALA A 20 4.67 -9.15 -0.85
N LYS A 21 4.61 -7.89 -0.42
CA LYS A 21 3.37 -7.16 -0.06
C LYS A 21 2.36 -6.94 -1.21
N HIS A 22 2.64 -7.34 -2.44
CA HIS A 22 1.64 -7.50 -3.50
C HIS A 22 2.14 -8.57 -4.49
N PRO A 23 1.45 -9.71 -4.67
CA PRO A 23 1.75 -10.60 -5.79
C PRO A 23 1.46 -9.83 -7.09
N GLU A 24 2.44 -9.76 -7.98
CA GLU A 24 2.30 -9.15 -9.30
C GLU A 24 1.07 -9.73 -10.02
N LYS A 25 0.08 -8.87 -10.34
CA LYS A 25 -1.28 -9.33 -10.68
C LYS A 25 -1.43 -9.81 -12.12
N LEU A 26 -1.06 -9.00 -13.11
CA LEU A 26 -1.10 -9.37 -14.54
C LEU A 26 -0.01 -8.62 -15.30
N HIS A 27 0.90 -9.38 -15.89
CA HIS A 27 1.97 -8.89 -16.75
C HIS A 27 1.67 -9.30 -18.19
N VAL A 28 1.82 -8.37 -19.12
CA VAL A 28 1.46 -8.54 -20.53
C VAL A 28 2.62 -8.08 -21.38
N GLY A 29 3.26 -9.04 -22.02
CA GLY A 29 4.27 -8.80 -23.04
C GLY A 29 3.64 -8.89 -24.42
N TYR A 30 4.12 -8.11 -25.39
CA TYR A 30 3.67 -8.20 -26.77
C TYR A 30 4.79 -7.80 -27.73
N GLY A 31 4.80 -8.38 -28.92
CA GLY A 31 5.82 -8.15 -29.92
C GLY A 31 5.28 -8.38 -31.33
N THR A 32 5.91 -7.75 -32.32
CA THR A 32 5.53 -7.88 -33.72
C THR A 32 6.76 -7.97 -34.62
N ALA A 33 6.72 -8.88 -35.59
CA ALA A 33 7.80 -9.02 -36.55
C ALA A 33 7.26 -9.26 -37.96
N ALA A 34 8.00 -8.79 -38.95
CA ALA A 34 7.75 -8.99 -40.38
C ALA A 34 9.07 -9.20 -41.12
N GLY A 35 9.03 -9.97 -42.22
CA GLY A 35 10.20 -10.37 -42.99
C GLY A 35 9.94 -11.59 -43.87
N ASN A 36 11.01 -12.19 -44.41
CA ASN A 36 10.92 -13.31 -45.36
C ASN A 36 11.19 -14.69 -44.75
N ASN A 37 11.75 -14.76 -43.54
CA ASN A 37 12.09 -16.03 -42.88
C ASN A 37 11.11 -16.31 -41.73
N SER A 38 10.25 -17.32 -41.91
CA SER A 38 9.18 -17.66 -40.96
C SER A 38 9.69 -18.00 -39.55
N LEU A 39 10.75 -18.81 -39.45
CA LEU A 39 11.34 -19.17 -38.16
C LEU A 39 11.86 -17.92 -37.42
N ARG A 40 12.61 -17.07 -38.11
CA ARG A 40 13.20 -15.86 -37.54
C ARG A 40 12.13 -14.86 -37.08
N VAL A 41 11.10 -14.66 -37.90
CA VAL A 41 9.97 -13.76 -37.56
C VAL A 41 9.26 -14.23 -36.29
N GLY A 42 8.97 -15.53 -36.17
CA GLY A 42 8.38 -16.08 -34.95
C GLY A 42 9.26 -15.87 -33.71
N ARG A 43 10.58 -16.07 -33.85
CA ARG A 43 11.55 -15.87 -32.78
C ARG A 43 11.65 -14.40 -32.35
N GLU A 44 11.78 -13.46 -33.28
CA GLU A 44 11.91 -12.03 -32.99
C GLU A 44 10.67 -11.48 -32.28
N ALA A 45 9.46 -11.81 -32.76
CA ALA A 45 8.22 -11.40 -32.11
C ALA A 45 8.09 -11.96 -30.68
N ALA A 46 8.51 -13.21 -30.45
CA ALA A 46 8.50 -13.82 -29.12
C ALA A 46 9.55 -13.21 -28.18
N GLN A 47 10.73 -12.85 -28.68
CA GLN A 47 11.78 -12.18 -27.90
C GLN A 47 11.32 -10.79 -27.44
N GLU A 48 10.75 -10.00 -28.35
CA GLU A 48 10.19 -8.69 -28.01
C GLU A 48 9.08 -8.82 -26.95
N ALA A 49 8.17 -9.77 -27.12
CA ALA A 49 7.09 -10.00 -26.17
C ALA A 49 7.62 -10.43 -24.78
N LEU A 50 8.62 -11.32 -24.71
CA LEU A 50 9.17 -11.79 -23.44
C LEU A 50 10.03 -10.71 -22.73
N HIS A 51 10.77 -9.88 -23.49
CA HIS A 51 11.54 -8.77 -22.92
C HIS A 51 10.67 -7.75 -22.18
N ALA A 52 9.39 -7.60 -22.56
CA ALA A 52 8.46 -6.70 -21.91
C ALA A 52 7.99 -7.16 -20.51
N ILE A 53 8.27 -8.41 -20.11
CA ILE A 53 7.84 -8.99 -18.83
C ILE A 53 8.96 -9.77 -18.12
N PRO A 54 10.08 -9.10 -17.74
CA PRO A 54 11.24 -9.77 -17.17
C PRO A 54 10.91 -10.42 -15.82
N GLY A 55 11.31 -11.68 -15.64
CA GLY A 55 11.13 -12.41 -14.37
C GLY A 55 9.73 -12.99 -14.12
N SER A 56 8.76 -12.72 -14.99
CA SER A 56 7.41 -13.30 -14.89
C SER A 56 7.31 -14.63 -15.65
N PHE A 57 6.58 -15.59 -15.08
CA PHE A 57 6.34 -16.88 -15.73
C PHE A 57 5.13 -16.80 -16.67
N PRO A 58 5.28 -17.08 -17.98
CA PRO A 58 4.17 -17.08 -18.93
C PRO A 58 3.07 -18.10 -18.56
N THR A 59 1.83 -17.63 -18.51
CA THR A 59 0.61 -18.42 -18.34
C THR A 59 0.02 -18.87 -19.68
N ALA A 60 0.07 -18.00 -20.68
CA ALA A 60 -0.46 -18.27 -22.03
C ALA A 60 0.23 -17.37 -23.07
N VAL A 61 0.37 -17.87 -24.29
CA VAL A 61 0.90 -17.11 -25.43
C VAL A 61 -0.15 -17.07 -26.54
N LEU A 62 -0.58 -15.88 -26.92
CA LEU A 62 -1.48 -15.66 -28.06
C LEU A 62 -0.65 -15.34 -29.31
N VAL A 63 -0.99 -15.97 -30.44
CA VAL A 63 -0.28 -15.78 -31.72
C VAL A 63 -1.26 -15.44 -32.82
N PHE A 64 -1.02 -14.32 -33.51
CA PHE A 64 -1.76 -13.90 -34.68
C PHE A 64 -0.79 -13.76 -35.84
N ALA A 65 -1.02 -14.50 -36.93
CA ALA A 65 -0.06 -14.59 -38.01
C ALA A 65 -0.74 -14.60 -39.39
N SER A 66 -0.13 -13.90 -40.35
CA SER A 66 -0.54 -13.98 -41.75
C SER A 66 -0.20 -15.35 -42.34
N VAL A 67 -1.08 -15.83 -43.24
CA VAL A 67 -0.90 -17.10 -43.96
C VAL A 67 0.26 -17.06 -44.97
N LYS A 68 0.85 -15.89 -45.24
CA LYS A 68 2.03 -15.80 -46.11
C LYS A 68 3.24 -16.57 -45.57
N TYR A 69 3.26 -16.82 -44.26
CA TYR A 69 4.33 -17.50 -43.56
C TYR A 69 4.10 -19.01 -43.50
N ASN A 70 5.20 -19.77 -43.42
CA ASN A 70 5.14 -21.15 -42.93
C ASN A 70 4.82 -21.13 -41.43
N LEU A 71 3.54 -21.33 -41.10
CA LEU A 71 3.02 -21.23 -39.73
C LEU A 71 3.70 -22.21 -38.76
N VAL A 72 4.10 -23.39 -39.24
CA VAL A 72 4.81 -24.37 -38.43
C VAL A 72 6.20 -23.84 -38.05
N GLU A 73 6.92 -23.22 -38.97
CA GLU A 73 8.22 -22.59 -38.67
C GLU A 73 8.07 -21.39 -37.73
N VAL A 74 7.04 -20.55 -37.91
CA VAL A 74 6.73 -19.45 -37.00
C VAL A 74 6.54 -19.98 -35.57
N LEU A 75 5.73 -21.01 -35.38
CA LEU A 75 5.49 -21.63 -34.08
C LEU A 75 6.77 -22.24 -33.49
N HIS A 76 7.64 -22.85 -34.30
CA HIS A 76 8.94 -23.33 -33.83
C HIS A 76 9.81 -22.19 -33.31
N GLY A 77 9.89 -21.07 -34.04
CA GLY A 77 10.66 -19.90 -33.61
C GLY A 77 10.17 -19.32 -32.29
N ILE A 78 8.85 -19.31 -32.07
CA ILE A 78 8.25 -18.89 -30.78
C ILE A 78 8.67 -19.85 -29.65
N HIS A 79 8.65 -21.16 -29.90
CA HIS A 79 9.03 -22.16 -28.90
C HIS A 79 10.54 -22.21 -28.59
N GLU A 80 11.40 -21.66 -29.45
CA GLU A 80 12.82 -21.46 -29.12
C GLU A 80 13.01 -20.43 -27.99
N VAL A 81 12.05 -19.51 -27.82
CA VAL A 81 12.10 -18.42 -26.86
C VAL A 81 11.24 -18.73 -25.63
N ILE A 82 10.03 -19.23 -25.86
CA ILE A 82 9.03 -19.48 -24.80
C ILE A 82 8.74 -20.98 -24.76
N THR A 83 9.30 -21.65 -23.75
CA THR A 83 9.23 -23.12 -23.63
C THR A 83 8.11 -23.62 -22.73
N ASN A 84 7.65 -22.79 -21.78
CA ASN A 84 6.82 -23.23 -20.65
C ASN A 84 5.44 -22.56 -20.59
N ALA A 85 4.79 -22.36 -21.75
CA ALA A 85 3.40 -21.89 -21.79
C ALA A 85 2.62 -22.43 -23.00
N PRO A 86 1.30 -22.60 -22.88
CA PRO A 86 0.44 -22.95 -23.99
C PRO A 86 0.42 -21.83 -25.04
N VAL A 87 0.82 -22.16 -26.27
CA VAL A 87 0.78 -21.28 -27.45
C VAL A 87 -0.50 -21.54 -28.23
N LEU A 88 -1.34 -20.52 -28.37
CA LEU A 88 -2.64 -20.62 -29.03
C LEU A 88 -2.93 -19.38 -29.90
N GLY A 89 -3.77 -19.52 -30.93
CA GLY A 89 -4.04 -18.40 -31.80
C GLY A 89 -4.76 -18.76 -33.10
N ALA A 90 -4.67 -17.86 -34.08
CA ALA A 90 -5.32 -18.02 -35.36
C ALA A 90 -4.61 -17.24 -36.47
N THR A 91 -4.87 -17.62 -37.72
CA THR A 91 -4.52 -16.80 -38.88
C THR A 91 -5.52 -15.68 -39.08
N THR A 92 -5.07 -14.60 -39.70
CA THR A 92 -5.81 -13.33 -39.71
C THR A 92 -5.90 -12.71 -41.09
N ALA A 93 -6.82 -11.75 -41.26
CA ALA A 93 -6.89 -10.87 -42.42
C ALA A 93 -6.03 -9.60 -42.27
N GLY A 94 -5.26 -9.53 -41.18
CA GLY A 94 -4.43 -8.41 -40.75
C GLY A 94 -4.28 -8.40 -39.24
N GLU A 95 -3.09 -8.10 -38.72
CA GLU A 95 -2.84 -8.13 -37.29
C GLU A 95 -2.98 -6.72 -36.66
N ILE A 96 -3.15 -6.66 -35.34
CA ILE A 96 -3.22 -5.41 -34.58
C ILE A 96 -2.22 -5.48 -33.43
N CYS A 97 -1.31 -4.52 -33.39
CA CYS A 97 -0.36 -4.32 -32.30
C CYS A 97 -0.16 -2.82 -32.07
N ASN A 98 -1.02 -2.23 -31.22
CA ASN A 98 -1.23 -0.78 -31.01
C ASN A 98 -1.49 0.06 -32.27
N ALA A 99 -1.49 -0.56 -33.44
CA ALA A 99 -1.78 -0.03 -34.75
C ALA A 99 -2.08 -1.22 -35.67
N PRO A 100 -2.79 -1.00 -36.79
CA PRO A 100 -2.93 -2.02 -37.82
C PRO A 100 -1.56 -2.44 -38.35
N GLN A 101 -1.32 -3.74 -38.41
CA GLN A 101 -0.15 -4.37 -39.01
C GLN A 101 -0.58 -5.11 -40.28
N LYS A 102 0.35 -5.30 -41.21
CA LYS A 102 0.11 -6.05 -42.44
C LYS A 102 1.14 -7.14 -42.58
N GLU A 103 0.64 -8.32 -42.91
CA GLU A 103 1.45 -9.47 -43.24
C GLU A 103 2.55 -9.72 -42.19
N SER A 104 2.17 -9.80 -40.93
CA SER A 104 3.10 -9.85 -39.80
C SER A 104 2.81 -11.05 -38.90
N VAL A 105 3.64 -11.23 -37.87
CA VAL A 105 3.35 -12.11 -36.74
C VAL A 105 3.30 -11.24 -35.49
N VAL A 106 2.20 -11.32 -34.75
CA VAL A 106 2.02 -10.70 -33.44
C VAL A 106 1.98 -11.78 -32.37
N VAL A 107 2.84 -11.64 -31.36
CA VAL A 107 2.93 -12.54 -30.21
C VAL A 107 2.57 -11.76 -28.96
N ILE A 108 1.70 -12.32 -28.11
CA ILE A 108 1.28 -11.73 -26.85
C ILE A 108 1.50 -12.75 -25.75
N VAL A 109 2.18 -12.36 -24.68
CA VAL A 109 2.50 -13.24 -23.55
C VAL A 109 1.76 -12.73 -22.32
N LEU A 110 0.90 -13.57 -21.76
CA LEU A 110 0.16 -13.30 -20.53
C LEU A 110 0.88 -14.01 -19.39
N ALA A 111 1.20 -13.30 -18.31
CA ALA A 111 1.81 -13.86 -17.11
C ALA A 111 1.04 -13.39 -15.87
N SER A 112 0.43 -14.33 -15.15
CA SER A 112 -0.32 -14.05 -13.93
C SER A 112 -0.54 -15.33 -13.11
N PRO A 113 -0.35 -15.31 -11.78
CA PRO A 113 -0.75 -16.41 -10.90
C PRO A 113 -2.28 -16.53 -10.78
N TYR A 114 -3.01 -15.50 -11.20
CA TYR A 114 -4.47 -15.39 -11.14
C TYR A 114 -5.16 -15.73 -12.45
N LEU A 115 -4.42 -16.34 -13.39
CA LEU A 115 -4.91 -16.73 -14.70
C LEU A 115 -4.52 -18.18 -14.95
N ARG A 116 -5.45 -18.97 -15.47
CA ARG A 116 -5.20 -20.33 -15.96
C ARG A 116 -5.98 -20.53 -17.24
N VAL A 117 -5.34 -21.11 -18.26
CA VAL A 117 -5.99 -21.41 -19.53
C VAL A 117 -6.12 -22.92 -19.73
N ARG A 118 -7.24 -23.33 -20.34
CA ARG A 118 -7.53 -24.69 -20.78
C ARG A 118 -7.96 -24.62 -22.24
N VAL A 119 -7.42 -25.48 -23.10
CA VAL A 119 -7.60 -25.37 -24.55
C VAL A 119 -8.15 -26.66 -25.15
N GLY A 120 -9.13 -26.52 -26.02
CA GLY A 120 -9.69 -27.58 -26.85
C GLY A 120 -9.60 -27.21 -28.33
N VAL A 121 -9.33 -28.20 -29.18
CA VAL A 121 -9.28 -28.03 -30.63
C VAL A 121 -10.19 -29.06 -31.27
N GLY A 122 -11.10 -28.62 -32.12
CA GLY A 122 -12.00 -29.47 -32.91
C GLY A 122 -11.70 -29.34 -34.40
N GLN A 123 -11.59 -30.46 -35.10
CA GLN A 123 -11.18 -30.48 -36.52
C GLN A 123 -12.33 -30.83 -37.46
N GLY A 124 -12.21 -30.48 -38.74
CA GLY A 124 -13.17 -30.85 -39.77
C GLY A 124 -14.49 -30.09 -39.69
N VAL A 125 -14.44 -28.82 -39.28
CA VAL A 125 -15.62 -27.98 -39.04
C VAL A 125 -16.51 -27.86 -40.28
N SER A 126 -15.91 -27.74 -41.47
CA SER A 126 -16.65 -27.67 -42.74
C SER A 126 -17.49 -28.92 -43.03
N ARG A 127 -17.06 -30.09 -42.53
CA ARG A 127 -17.73 -31.39 -42.72
C ARG A 127 -18.76 -31.65 -41.63
N ASP A 128 -18.34 -31.54 -40.37
CA ASP A 128 -19.20 -31.74 -39.21
C ASP A 128 -18.78 -30.84 -38.03
N TRP A 129 -19.33 -29.63 -38.03
CA TRP A 129 -19.09 -28.67 -36.97
C TRP A 129 -19.57 -29.14 -35.59
N ARG A 130 -20.57 -30.03 -35.51
CA ARG A 130 -21.06 -30.56 -34.22
C ARG A 130 -20.05 -31.52 -33.62
N GLN A 131 -19.46 -32.38 -34.45
CA GLN A 131 -18.36 -33.24 -34.03
C GLN A 131 -17.18 -32.39 -33.54
N ALA A 132 -16.79 -31.35 -34.29
CA ALA A 132 -15.69 -30.47 -33.90
C ALA A 132 -15.94 -29.77 -32.55
N VAL A 133 -17.17 -29.27 -32.30
CA VAL A 133 -17.55 -28.71 -30.99
C VAL A 133 -17.42 -29.75 -29.89
N ASN A 134 -17.96 -30.95 -30.09
CA ASN A 134 -17.89 -32.05 -29.13
C ASN A 134 -16.45 -32.45 -28.81
N GLU A 135 -15.58 -32.58 -29.82
CA GLU A 135 -14.15 -32.85 -29.63
C GLU A 135 -13.48 -31.76 -28.78
N SER A 136 -13.77 -30.49 -29.07
CA SER A 136 -13.19 -29.36 -28.36
C SER A 136 -13.62 -29.31 -26.88
N VAL A 137 -14.90 -29.50 -26.57
CA VAL A 137 -15.40 -29.41 -25.19
C VAL A 137 -15.13 -30.67 -24.37
N SER A 138 -14.93 -31.82 -25.02
CA SER A 138 -14.65 -33.10 -24.35
C SER A 138 -13.19 -33.25 -23.91
N ALA A 139 -12.34 -32.26 -24.16
CA ALA A 139 -10.98 -32.24 -23.61
C ALA A 139 -11.05 -32.41 -22.06
N PRO A 140 -10.24 -33.29 -21.43
CA PRO A 140 -10.40 -33.64 -20.02
C PRO A 140 -10.45 -32.44 -19.07
N ASP A 141 -9.68 -31.40 -19.38
CA ASP A 141 -9.65 -30.18 -18.59
C ASP A 141 -10.86 -29.26 -18.84
N LEU A 142 -11.51 -29.32 -20.01
CA LEU A 142 -12.66 -28.47 -20.36
C LEU A 142 -14.01 -29.11 -20.04
N ALA A 143 -14.12 -30.44 -20.14
CA ALA A 143 -15.37 -31.17 -20.04
C ALA A 143 -16.24 -30.79 -18.82
N PRO A 144 -15.68 -30.58 -17.61
CA PRO A 144 -16.49 -30.18 -16.46
C PRO A 144 -17.22 -28.83 -16.63
N LEU A 145 -16.66 -27.88 -17.39
CA LEU A 145 -17.24 -26.55 -17.61
C LEU A 145 -18.43 -26.55 -18.59
N PHE A 146 -18.55 -27.61 -19.39
CA PHE A 146 -19.60 -27.81 -20.40
C PHE A 146 -20.55 -28.96 -20.05
N SER A 147 -20.56 -29.40 -18.79
CA SER A 147 -21.50 -30.39 -18.25
C SER A 147 -22.65 -29.68 -17.52
N PRO A 148 -23.86 -29.59 -18.10
CA PRO A 148 -24.98 -28.87 -17.48
C PRO A 148 -25.43 -29.46 -16.14
N ALA A 149 -25.21 -30.77 -15.94
CA ALA A 149 -25.63 -31.51 -14.75
C ALA A 149 -24.69 -31.30 -13.55
N ASP A 150 -23.43 -30.95 -13.78
CA ASP A 150 -22.44 -30.78 -12.72
C ASP A 150 -22.26 -29.30 -12.36
N SER A 151 -22.90 -28.90 -11.26
CA SER A 151 -22.75 -27.53 -10.73
C SER A 151 -21.56 -27.37 -9.77
N ARG A 152 -20.88 -28.46 -9.41
CA ARG A 152 -19.84 -28.46 -8.37
C ARG A 152 -18.65 -27.58 -8.77
N ILE A 153 -18.18 -27.70 -10.02
CA ILE A 153 -17.07 -26.87 -10.50
C ILE A 153 -17.40 -25.37 -10.43
N TRP A 154 -18.64 -24.99 -10.74
CA TRP A 154 -19.07 -23.59 -10.69
C TRP A 154 -19.16 -23.07 -9.25
N GLN A 155 -19.58 -23.91 -8.30
CA GLN A 155 -19.56 -23.58 -6.87
C GLN A 155 -18.12 -23.44 -6.36
N GLU A 156 -17.22 -24.35 -6.74
CA GLU A 156 -15.80 -24.29 -6.37
C GLU A 156 -15.11 -23.03 -6.93
N LEU A 157 -15.36 -22.69 -8.19
CA LEU A 157 -14.87 -21.45 -8.79
C LEU A 157 -15.39 -20.22 -8.03
N THR A 158 -16.68 -20.21 -7.67
CA THR A 158 -17.29 -19.12 -6.90
C THR A 158 -16.66 -18.98 -5.51
N LEU A 159 -16.44 -20.10 -4.80
CA LEU A 159 -15.77 -20.12 -3.49
C LEU A 159 -14.33 -19.61 -3.56
N GLN A 160 -13.63 -19.89 -4.66
CA GLN A 160 -12.29 -19.40 -4.96
C GLN A 160 -12.28 -17.96 -5.51
N GLY A 161 -13.44 -17.32 -5.68
CA GLY A 161 -13.55 -15.98 -6.27
C GLY A 161 -13.12 -15.90 -7.74
N LYS A 162 -13.13 -17.03 -8.45
CA LYS A 162 -12.78 -17.16 -9.86
C LYS A 162 -13.99 -16.92 -10.76
N SER A 163 -13.73 -16.29 -11.89
CA SER A 163 -14.65 -16.10 -13.01
C SER A 163 -14.06 -16.74 -14.27
N VAL A 164 -14.90 -16.96 -15.28
CA VAL A 164 -14.49 -17.66 -16.51
C VAL A 164 -14.89 -16.88 -17.75
N PHE A 165 -13.96 -16.76 -18.70
CA PHE A 165 -14.23 -16.31 -20.07
C PHE A 165 -13.58 -17.26 -21.07
N ALA A 166 -13.95 -17.18 -22.34
CA ALA A 166 -13.34 -17.99 -23.38
C ALA A 166 -13.00 -17.19 -24.64
N LEU A 167 -11.84 -17.50 -25.23
CA LEU A 167 -11.49 -17.11 -26.59
C LEU A 167 -11.97 -18.19 -27.56
N LEU A 168 -12.72 -17.79 -28.58
CA LEU A 168 -13.16 -18.68 -29.65
C LEU A 168 -12.54 -18.24 -30.99
N PHE A 169 -11.79 -19.14 -31.60
CA PHE A 169 -11.35 -18.99 -32.99
C PHE A 169 -12.01 -20.08 -33.81
N SER A 170 -12.92 -19.69 -34.69
CA SER A 170 -13.63 -20.60 -35.60
C SER A 170 -13.16 -20.38 -37.02
N PRO A 171 -13.29 -21.33 -37.95
CA PRO A 171 -12.86 -21.11 -39.33
C PRO A 171 -13.80 -20.13 -40.04
N GLY A 172 -13.21 -19.16 -40.73
CA GLY A 172 -13.92 -18.24 -41.61
C GLY A 172 -14.31 -18.88 -42.94
N ASN A 173 -15.02 -18.12 -43.79
CA ASN A 173 -15.39 -18.57 -45.12
C ASN A 173 -14.14 -18.87 -45.97
N THR A 174 -14.20 -19.95 -46.74
CA THR A 174 -13.26 -20.24 -47.83
C THR A 174 -14.02 -20.37 -49.14
N LYS A 175 -13.29 -20.55 -50.26
CA LYS A 175 -13.89 -20.83 -51.58
C LYS A 175 -14.72 -22.10 -51.60
N THR A 176 -14.48 -23.02 -50.66
CA THR A 176 -15.06 -24.37 -50.66
C THR A 176 -15.98 -24.62 -49.46
N ALA A 177 -15.99 -23.75 -48.45
CA ALA A 177 -16.79 -23.92 -47.24
C ALA A 177 -17.32 -22.58 -46.69
N ASP A 178 -18.59 -22.58 -46.29
CA ASP A 178 -19.18 -21.51 -45.50
C ASP A 178 -18.76 -21.64 -44.03
N SER A 179 -18.60 -20.49 -43.36
CA SER A 179 -18.32 -20.42 -41.93
C SER A 179 -19.49 -20.93 -41.09
N ARG A 180 -19.15 -21.64 -40.01
CA ARG A 180 -20.09 -22.18 -39.01
C ARG A 180 -19.99 -21.47 -37.65
N SER A 181 -19.41 -20.26 -37.63
CA SER A 181 -19.13 -19.52 -36.39
C SER A 181 -20.39 -19.23 -35.57
N PHE A 182 -21.53 -18.96 -36.23
CA PHE A 182 -22.80 -18.75 -35.55
C PHE A 182 -23.27 -20.03 -34.83
N GLU A 183 -23.34 -21.15 -35.56
CA GLU A 183 -23.82 -22.42 -35.03
C GLU A 183 -22.93 -22.95 -33.90
N ILE A 184 -21.61 -22.81 -34.05
CA ILE A 184 -20.62 -23.15 -33.02
C ILE A 184 -20.89 -22.34 -31.74
N LEU A 185 -21.09 -21.02 -31.86
CA LEU A 185 -21.33 -20.17 -30.69
C LEU A 185 -22.63 -20.53 -29.96
N GLU A 186 -23.72 -20.76 -30.70
CA GLU A 186 -25.01 -21.14 -30.11
C GLU A 186 -24.93 -22.51 -29.40
N GLU A 187 -24.21 -23.47 -29.96
CA GLU A 187 -24.01 -24.75 -29.31
C GLU A 187 -23.15 -24.64 -28.04
N LEU A 188 -22.09 -23.84 -28.05
CA LEU A 188 -21.29 -23.56 -26.85
C LEU A 188 -22.10 -22.85 -25.76
N LYS A 189 -23.01 -21.93 -26.14
CA LYS A 189 -23.95 -21.30 -25.20
C LYS A 189 -24.88 -22.33 -24.59
N ARG A 190 -25.42 -23.25 -25.39
CA ARG A 190 -26.30 -24.33 -24.93
C ARG A 190 -25.58 -25.24 -23.93
N LEU A 191 -24.36 -25.69 -24.27
CA LEU A 191 -23.56 -26.59 -23.44
C LEU A 191 -23.09 -25.95 -22.12
N SER A 192 -22.78 -24.66 -22.13
CA SER A 192 -22.36 -23.91 -20.93
C SER A 192 -23.53 -23.27 -20.16
N LEU A 193 -24.77 -23.43 -20.61
CA LEU A 193 -25.95 -22.70 -20.12
C LEU A 193 -25.75 -21.17 -20.08
N GLY A 194 -24.94 -20.64 -20.99
CA GLY A 194 -24.57 -19.23 -21.05
C GLY A 194 -23.68 -18.73 -19.90
N ARG A 195 -23.10 -19.62 -19.08
CA ARG A 195 -22.23 -19.23 -17.95
C ARG A 195 -20.86 -18.73 -18.38
N ILE A 196 -20.36 -19.20 -19.52
CA ILE A 196 -19.06 -18.80 -20.07
C ILE A 196 -19.25 -17.62 -21.01
N ARG A 197 -18.54 -16.52 -20.74
CA ARG A 197 -18.55 -15.34 -21.62
C ARG A 197 -17.54 -15.53 -22.73
N ILE A 198 -18.02 -15.64 -23.97
CA ILE A 198 -17.19 -15.94 -25.14
C ILE A 198 -16.85 -14.65 -25.90
N VAL A 199 -15.62 -14.54 -26.40
CA VAL A 199 -15.15 -13.45 -27.26
C VAL A 199 -14.21 -14.01 -28.31
N GLY A 200 -14.21 -13.45 -29.52
CA GLY A 200 -13.35 -13.95 -30.57
C GLY A 200 -13.77 -13.51 -31.96
N GLY A 201 -13.27 -14.24 -32.95
CA GLY A 201 -13.52 -13.99 -34.36
C GLY A 201 -13.14 -15.19 -35.20
N SER A 202 -13.59 -15.21 -36.44
CA SER A 202 -13.23 -16.27 -37.37
C SER A 202 -11.81 -16.08 -37.90
N ALA A 203 -11.04 -17.17 -37.92
CA ALA A 203 -9.75 -17.25 -38.57
C ALA A 203 -9.89 -16.95 -40.07
N ALA A 204 -8.94 -16.21 -40.60
CA ALA A 204 -8.97 -15.70 -41.96
C ALA A 204 -7.60 -15.83 -42.64
N ASP A 205 -7.56 -15.55 -43.93
CA ASP A 205 -6.34 -15.32 -44.69
C ASP A 205 -6.30 -13.88 -45.23
N ASP A 206 -5.27 -13.56 -46.01
CA ASP A 206 -5.08 -12.25 -46.66
C ASP A 206 -6.06 -12.01 -47.83
N TRP A 207 -7.36 -12.19 -47.58
CA TRP A 207 -8.49 -12.03 -48.52
C TRP A 207 -8.48 -12.97 -49.73
N ARG A 208 -7.70 -14.04 -49.68
CA ARG A 208 -7.65 -15.04 -50.77
C ARG A 208 -8.79 -16.06 -50.65
N LEU A 209 -9.36 -16.21 -49.45
CA LEU A 209 -10.39 -17.16 -49.09
C LEU A 209 -9.99 -18.61 -49.44
N GLU A 210 -8.71 -18.94 -49.40
CA GLU A 210 -8.22 -20.29 -49.75
C GLU A 210 -8.30 -21.23 -48.57
N THR A 211 -7.66 -20.84 -47.46
CA THR A 211 -7.55 -21.66 -46.26
C THR A 211 -7.24 -20.79 -45.06
N ASN A 212 -7.71 -21.21 -43.89
CA ASN A 212 -7.46 -20.54 -42.61
C ASN A 212 -7.08 -21.59 -41.56
N TYR A 213 -6.35 -21.15 -40.54
CA TYR A 213 -5.80 -22.04 -39.53
C TYR A 213 -6.04 -21.49 -38.12
N VAL A 214 -6.29 -22.41 -37.20
CA VAL A 214 -6.08 -22.15 -35.77
C VAL A 214 -4.73 -22.71 -35.35
N LEU A 215 -4.07 -22.04 -34.41
CA LEU A 215 -2.71 -22.36 -33.98
C LEU A 215 -2.78 -22.94 -32.58
N TRP A 216 -2.20 -24.13 -32.36
CA TRP A 216 -2.13 -24.75 -31.04
C TRP A 216 -0.83 -25.53 -30.85
N GLY A 217 -0.09 -25.19 -29.80
CA GLY A 217 1.25 -25.73 -29.55
C GLY A 217 2.16 -25.47 -30.74
N LYS A 218 2.77 -26.54 -31.29
CA LYS A 218 3.70 -26.46 -32.44
C LYS A 218 3.03 -26.73 -33.79
N ARG A 219 1.69 -26.71 -33.86
CA ARG A 219 0.93 -27.12 -35.05
C ARG A 219 -0.05 -26.03 -35.49
N ALA A 220 -0.27 -25.95 -36.80
CA ALA A 220 -1.33 -25.19 -37.43
C ALA A 220 -2.40 -26.16 -37.94
N TYR A 221 -3.65 -25.94 -37.53
CA TYR A 221 -4.78 -26.82 -37.81
C TYR A 221 -5.71 -26.16 -38.83
N PRO A 222 -5.79 -26.66 -40.08
CA PRO A 222 -6.74 -26.15 -41.07
C PRO A 222 -8.16 -26.62 -40.74
N ASP A 223 -9.17 -25.87 -41.21
CA ASP A 223 -10.60 -26.24 -41.06
C ASP A 223 -10.97 -26.69 -39.64
N SER A 224 -10.50 -25.92 -38.66
CA SER A 224 -10.54 -26.31 -37.25
C SER A 224 -10.97 -25.12 -36.40
N MET A 225 -11.58 -25.41 -35.26
CA MET A 225 -11.90 -24.44 -34.23
C MET A 225 -10.97 -24.61 -33.02
N LEU A 226 -10.69 -23.52 -32.32
CA LEU A 226 -9.96 -23.49 -31.07
C LEU A 226 -10.80 -22.77 -30.02
N LEU A 227 -10.98 -23.43 -28.88
CA LEU A 227 -11.66 -22.89 -27.71
C LEU A 227 -10.66 -22.83 -26.54
N ALA A 228 -10.28 -21.63 -26.12
CA ALA A 228 -9.41 -21.40 -24.97
C ALA A 228 -10.21 -20.79 -23.83
N VAL A 229 -10.46 -21.56 -22.77
CA VAL A 229 -11.21 -21.12 -21.59
C VAL A 229 -10.24 -20.67 -20.50
N PHE A 230 -10.41 -19.43 -20.06
CA PHE A 230 -9.59 -18.80 -19.02
C PHE A 230 -10.37 -18.75 -17.70
N GLU A 231 -9.82 -19.39 -16.68
CA GLU A 231 -10.19 -19.17 -15.29
C GLU A 231 -9.37 -18.00 -14.75
N THR A 232 -10.03 -17.03 -14.13
CA THR A 232 -9.33 -15.88 -13.60
C THR A 232 -9.94 -15.32 -12.32
N GLN A 233 -9.08 -14.82 -11.44
CA GLN A 233 -9.46 -13.98 -10.31
C GLN A 233 -9.36 -12.47 -10.65
N LEU A 234 -8.90 -12.13 -11.86
CA LEU A 234 -8.83 -10.77 -12.37
C LEU A 234 -10.20 -10.30 -12.86
N ARG A 235 -10.42 -8.98 -12.84
CA ARG A 235 -11.57 -8.38 -13.52
C ARG A 235 -11.35 -8.46 -15.02
N PHE A 236 -12.40 -8.80 -15.76
CA PHE A 236 -12.40 -8.69 -17.21
C PHE A 236 -13.74 -8.14 -17.69
N GLY A 237 -13.76 -7.54 -18.87
CA GLY A 237 -14.95 -7.04 -19.51
C GLY A 237 -14.94 -7.39 -20.98
N ILE A 238 -16.05 -7.90 -21.50
CA ILE A 238 -16.23 -8.18 -22.92
C ILE A 238 -17.36 -7.31 -23.42
N ALA A 239 -17.23 -6.70 -24.58
CA ALA A 239 -18.29 -5.93 -25.22
C ALA A 239 -18.15 -5.92 -26.74
N MET A 240 -19.23 -5.50 -27.41
CA MET A 240 -19.22 -5.23 -28.85
C MET A 240 -19.91 -3.92 -29.20
N ALA A 241 -19.55 -3.36 -30.34
CA ALA A 241 -20.22 -2.20 -30.94
C ALA A 241 -20.12 -2.24 -32.46
N HIS A 242 -21.09 -1.66 -33.16
CA HIS A 242 -21.17 -1.67 -34.62
C HIS A 242 -21.07 -0.28 -35.25
N GLY A 243 -21.63 0.75 -34.61
CA GLY A 243 -21.61 2.13 -35.14
C GLY A 243 -22.50 2.32 -36.37
N PHE A 244 -23.58 1.54 -36.48
CA PHE A 244 -24.62 1.72 -37.51
C PHE A 244 -25.92 2.17 -36.85
N HIS A 245 -26.75 2.90 -37.58
CA HIS A 245 -28.08 3.29 -37.15
C HIS A 245 -29.15 2.71 -38.10
N PRO A 246 -30.36 2.41 -37.58
CA PRO A 246 -31.45 1.92 -38.41
C PRO A 246 -32.03 3.03 -39.31
N THR A 247 -32.45 2.66 -40.51
CA THR A 247 -33.21 3.54 -41.43
C THR A 247 -34.71 3.26 -41.35
N SER A 248 -35.53 4.06 -42.05
CA SER A 248 -36.96 3.79 -42.23
C SER A 248 -37.24 2.63 -43.20
N ARG A 249 -36.22 2.15 -43.94
CA ARG A 249 -36.35 1.08 -44.93
C ARG A 249 -36.30 -0.27 -44.23
N ARG A 250 -37.45 -0.93 -44.11
CA ARG A 250 -37.62 -2.19 -43.38
C ARG A 250 -38.65 -3.10 -44.03
N ALA A 251 -38.51 -4.40 -43.80
CA ALA A 251 -39.47 -5.43 -44.20
C ALA A 251 -39.55 -6.54 -43.15
N THR A 252 -40.68 -7.24 -43.08
CA THR A 252 -40.91 -8.31 -42.09
C THR A 252 -40.72 -9.68 -42.73
N VAL A 253 -39.98 -10.56 -42.06
CA VAL A 253 -39.81 -11.95 -42.49
C VAL A 253 -41.14 -12.69 -42.34
N THR A 254 -41.74 -13.10 -43.46
CA THR A 254 -43.01 -13.87 -43.45
C THR A 254 -42.78 -15.36 -43.66
N ARG A 255 -41.68 -15.74 -44.31
CA ARG A 255 -41.29 -17.15 -44.48
C ARG A 255 -39.78 -17.33 -44.51
N CYS A 256 -39.25 -18.26 -43.73
CA CYS A 256 -37.82 -18.54 -43.69
C CYS A 256 -37.49 -20.03 -43.60
N GLY A 257 -36.23 -20.37 -43.87
CA GLY A 257 -35.69 -21.73 -43.74
C GLY A 257 -34.20 -21.68 -43.45
N ASN A 258 -33.82 -22.01 -42.21
CA ASN A 258 -32.43 -21.97 -41.75
C ASN A 258 -31.77 -20.60 -42.06
N HIS A 259 -30.69 -20.56 -42.83
CA HIS A 259 -30.01 -19.32 -43.26
C HIS A 259 -30.68 -18.61 -44.45
N GLN A 260 -31.87 -19.02 -44.87
CA GLN A 260 -32.55 -18.45 -46.04
C GLN A 260 -33.83 -17.74 -45.61
N VAL A 261 -33.95 -16.47 -45.98
CA VAL A 261 -35.22 -15.74 -45.93
C VAL A 261 -35.88 -15.93 -47.28
N LEU A 262 -37.02 -16.63 -47.32
CA LEU A 262 -37.72 -16.94 -48.57
C LEU A 262 -38.68 -15.82 -48.95
N GLU A 263 -39.37 -15.25 -47.95
CA GLU A 263 -40.32 -14.16 -48.17
C GLU A 263 -40.15 -13.02 -47.17
N LEU A 264 -40.31 -11.81 -47.69
CA LEU A 264 -40.40 -10.56 -46.94
C LEU A 264 -41.74 -9.90 -47.29
N ASP A 265 -42.50 -9.46 -46.29
CA ASP A 265 -43.83 -8.84 -46.44
C ASP A 265 -44.78 -9.64 -47.37
N GLY A 266 -44.68 -10.98 -47.35
CA GLY A 266 -45.50 -11.88 -48.17
C GLY A 266 -45.10 -11.98 -49.65
N GLN A 267 -43.95 -11.42 -50.04
CA GLN A 267 -43.39 -11.45 -51.41
C GLN A 267 -42.01 -12.12 -51.42
N PRO A 268 -41.51 -12.61 -52.58
CA PRO A 268 -40.17 -13.18 -52.68
C PRO A 268 -39.10 -12.24 -52.12
N ALA A 269 -38.28 -12.75 -51.19
CA ALA A 269 -37.36 -11.90 -50.43
C ALA A 269 -36.34 -11.17 -51.32
N ALA A 270 -35.93 -11.75 -52.45
CA ALA A 270 -35.00 -11.12 -53.39
C ALA A 270 -35.56 -9.81 -53.99
N GLU A 271 -36.86 -9.77 -54.31
CA GLU A 271 -37.51 -8.58 -54.88
C GLU A 271 -37.62 -7.46 -53.85
N ILE A 272 -38.09 -7.79 -52.64
CA ILE A 272 -38.21 -6.82 -51.56
C ILE A 272 -36.85 -6.30 -51.13
N TYR A 273 -35.85 -7.17 -50.97
CA TYR A 273 -34.49 -6.76 -50.62
C TYR A 273 -33.92 -5.79 -51.65
N SER A 274 -34.08 -6.08 -52.94
CA SER A 274 -33.60 -5.19 -54.02
C SER A 274 -34.28 -3.82 -53.97
N ARG A 275 -35.59 -3.80 -53.73
CA ARG A 275 -36.37 -2.56 -53.56
C ARG A 275 -35.90 -1.76 -52.35
N LEU A 276 -35.64 -2.41 -51.22
CA LEU A 276 -35.08 -1.77 -50.02
C LEU A 276 -33.71 -1.14 -50.30
N GLN A 277 -32.91 -1.74 -51.19
CA GLN A 277 -31.61 -1.22 -51.63
C GLN A 277 -31.71 -0.18 -52.76
N GLY A 278 -32.92 0.15 -53.23
CA GLY A 278 -33.13 1.11 -54.31
C GLY A 278 -32.70 0.62 -55.70
N THR A 279 -32.71 -0.70 -55.94
CA THR A 279 -32.29 -1.30 -57.21
C THR A 279 -33.21 -2.48 -57.61
N SER A 280 -32.92 -3.13 -58.74
CA SER A 280 -33.68 -4.30 -59.23
C SER A 280 -33.01 -5.62 -58.84
N SER A 281 -33.80 -6.70 -58.77
CA SER A 281 -33.28 -8.04 -58.44
C SER A 281 -32.35 -8.58 -59.52
N GLU A 282 -32.57 -8.22 -60.79
CA GLU A 282 -31.69 -8.58 -61.89
C GLU A 282 -30.31 -7.91 -61.76
N ALA A 283 -30.25 -6.68 -61.27
CA ALA A 283 -29.00 -5.95 -61.08
C ALA A 283 -28.10 -6.56 -59.99
N LEU A 284 -28.72 -7.24 -59.01
CA LEU A 284 -28.06 -7.90 -57.89
C LEU A 284 -27.89 -9.42 -58.08
N ALA A 285 -28.59 -10.03 -59.03
CA ALA A 285 -28.53 -11.45 -59.31
C ALA A 285 -27.10 -11.91 -59.62
N GLY A 286 -26.69 -13.03 -59.02
CA GLY A 286 -25.34 -13.60 -59.18
C GLY A 286 -24.20 -12.79 -58.54
N LYS A 287 -24.47 -11.63 -57.93
CA LYS A 287 -23.48 -10.84 -57.22
C LYS A 287 -23.51 -11.12 -55.73
N HIS A 288 -22.39 -10.93 -55.06
CA HIS A 288 -22.35 -10.94 -53.60
C HIS A 288 -23.04 -9.68 -53.09
N LEU A 289 -24.23 -9.84 -52.50
CA LEU A 289 -25.15 -8.76 -52.16
C LEU A 289 -24.47 -7.71 -51.28
N LYS A 290 -23.91 -8.13 -50.14
CA LYS A 290 -23.20 -7.24 -49.23
C LYS A 290 -22.03 -6.47 -49.85
N LEU A 291 -21.20 -7.09 -50.70
CA LEU A 291 -20.10 -6.38 -51.37
C LEU A 291 -20.61 -5.38 -52.42
N THR A 292 -21.82 -5.60 -52.93
CA THR A 292 -22.44 -4.77 -53.96
C THR A 292 -23.22 -3.61 -53.37
N THR A 293 -23.96 -3.84 -52.28
CA THR A 293 -24.87 -2.84 -51.69
C THR A 293 -24.20 -2.00 -50.61
N GLY A 294 -23.18 -2.53 -49.91
CA GLY A 294 -22.50 -1.84 -48.82
C GLY A 294 -23.34 -1.59 -47.56
N GLN A 295 -24.62 -1.97 -47.56
CA GLN A 295 -25.57 -1.73 -46.46
C GLN A 295 -26.00 -3.05 -45.81
N PRO A 296 -25.64 -3.29 -44.53
CA PRO A 296 -26.06 -4.49 -43.82
C PRO A 296 -27.53 -4.41 -43.35
N LEU A 297 -28.07 -5.54 -42.90
CA LEU A 297 -29.40 -5.64 -42.32
C LEU A 297 -29.30 -5.64 -40.79
N GLY A 298 -30.20 -4.94 -40.14
CA GLY A 298 -30.35 -4.87 -38.69
C GLY A 298 -31.57 -5.65 -38.25
N THR A 299 -31.39 -6.49 -37.25
CA THR A 299 -32.47 -7.18 -36.55
C THR A 299 -32.69 -6.51 -35.20
N PRO A 300 -33.88 -5.93 -34.93
CA PRO A 300 -34.18 -5.31 -33.65
C PRO A 300 -33.98 -6.28 -32.50
N MET A 301 -33.28 -5.81 -31.49
CA MET A 301 -33.13 -6.43 -30.18
C MET A 301 -34.02 -5.68 -29.18
N GLY A 302 -34.05 -6.12 -27.92
CA GLY A 302 -34.65 -5.31 -26.84
C GLY A 302 -33.92 -3.98 -26.66
N TRP A 303 -34.58 -3.00 -26.03
CA TRP A 303 -34.00 -1.72 -25.60
C TRP A 303 -33.46 -0.81 -26.73
N GLY A 304 -33.91 -1.01 -27.97
CA GLY A 304 -33.52 -0.17 -29.11
C GLY A 304 -32.19 -0.58 -29.76
N GLU A 305 -31.61 -1.70 -29.37
CA GLU A 305 -30.41 -2.27 -30.00
C GLU A 305 -30.72 -3.02 -31.30
N TYR A 306 -29.69 -3.24 -32.12
CA TYR A 306 -29.78 -4.01 -33.36
C TYR A 306 -28.62 -4.99 -33.47
N SER A 307 -28.93 -6.26 -33.79
CA SER A 307 -27.94 -7.23 -34.26
C SER A 307 -27.69 -7.02 -35.76
N ILE A 308 -26.43 -7.13 -36.19
CA ILE A 308 -26.03 -6.88 -37.58
C ILE A 308 -25.91 -8.20 -38.35
N ASN A 309 -26.74 -8.31 -39.37
CA ASN A 309 -26.85 -9.43 -40.29
C ASN A 309 -26.40 -9.07 -41.70
N MET A 310 -25.69 -10.01 -42.34
CA MET A 310 -25.24 -9.85 -43.72
C MET A 310 -26.04 -10.71 -44.68
N ALA A 311 -26.44 -10.11 -45.79
CA ALA A 311 -26.96 -10.82 -46.96
C ALA A 311 -25.80 -11.24 -47.88
N SER A 312 -25.72 -12.52 -48.21
CA SER A 312 -24.66 -13.06 -49.07
C SER A 312 -25.10 -13.12 -50.54
N PHE A 313 -26.08 -13.96 -50.88
CA PHE A 313 -26.55 -14.16 -52.25
C PHE A 313 -28.06 -14.38 -52.30
N PHE A 314 -28.66 -14.16 -53.48
CA PHE A 314 -29.99 -14.68 -53.75
C PHE A 314 -29.97 -16.20 -53.90
N THR A 315 -30.98 -16.86 -53.34
CA THR A 315 -31.14 -18.32 -53.43
C THR A 315 -31.87 -18.68 -54.72
N ALA A 316 -31.73 -19.92 -55.19
CA ALA A 316 -32.45 -20.42 -56.35
C ALA A 316 -33.99 -20.34 -56.20
N ALA A 317 -34.49 -20.29 -54.97
CA ALA A 317 -35.90 -20.13 -54.65
C ALA A 317 -36.38 -18.66 -54.61
N GLY A 318 -35.57 -17.70 -55.07
CA GLY A 318 -35.91 -16.27 -55.01
C GLY A 318 -35.81 -15.66 -53.61
N GLY A 319 -35.13 -16.35 -52.68
CA GLY A 319 -34.88 -15.89 -51.32
C GLY A 319 -33.57 -15.12 -51.18
N VAL A 320 -33.28 -14.64 -49.97
CA VAL A 320 -32.01 -14.01 -49.58
C VAL A 320 -31.32 -14.90 -48.55
N ARG A 321 -30.07 -15.27 -48.81
CA ARG A 321 -29.26 -16.00 -47.82
C ARG A 321 -28.62 -15.02 -46.84
N LEU A 322 -28.82 -15.27 -45.55
CA LEU A 322 -28.25 -14.50 -44.45
C LEU A 322 -27.11 -15.28 -43.77
N ALA A 323 -26.14 -14.53 -43.21
CA ALA A 323 -25.07 -15.10 -42.41
C ALA A 323 -25.57 -15.79 -41.13
N GLN A 324 -26.74 -15.38 -40.62
CA GLN A 324 -27.38 -15.96 -39.44
C GLN A 324 -28.84 -16.25 -39.75
N PRO A 325 -29.41 -17.32 -39.18
CA PRO A 325 -30.84 -17.58 -39.28
C PRO A 325 -31.64 -16.49 -38.54
N VAL A 326 -32.81 -16.18 -39.07
CA VAL A 326 -33.78 -15.25 -38.47
C VAL A 326 -35.13 -15.93 -38.36
N ALA A 327 -35.92 -15.57 -37.34
CA ALA A 327 -37.24 -16.14 -37.14
C ALA A 327 -38.30 -15.43 -37.99
N GLU A 328 -39.39 -16.14 -38.32
CA GLU A 328 -40.58 -15.52 -38.90
C GLU A 328 -41.17 -14.47 -37.93
N GLY A 329 -41.71 -13.39 -38.49
CA GLY A 329 -42.16 -12.21 -37.74
C GLY A 329 -41.05 -11.21 -37.42
N THR A 330 -39.77 -11.54 -37.66
CA THR A 330 -38.66 -10.61 -37.43
C THR A 330 -38.68 -9.48 -38.46
N THR A 331 -38.63 -8.22 -38.00
CA THR A 331 -38.43 -7.07 -38.89
C THR A 331 -36.94 -6.91 -39.22
N LEU A 332 -36.59 -6.91 -40.50
CA LEU A 332 -35.25 -6.58 -40.98
C LEU A 332 -35.23 -5.12 -41.45
N THR A 333 -34.23 -4.37 -41.00
CA THR A 333 -34.07 -2.94 -41.30
C THR A 333 -32.75 -2.71 -42.03
N ILE A 334 -32.72 -1.84 -43.05
CA ILE A 334 -31.45 -1.43 -43.65
C ILE A 334 -30.70 -0.53 -42.65
N MET A 335 -29.43 -0.86 -42.41
CA MET A 335 -28.56 -0.14 -41.49
C MET A 335 -27.59 0.74 -42.27
N GLU A 336 -27.38 1.96 -41.79
CA GLU A 336 -26.46 2.93 -42.37
C GLU A 336 -25.46 3.41 -41.31
N ALA A 337 -24.30 3.86 -41.75
CA ALA A 337 -23.30 4.48 -40.90
C ALA A 337 -22.42 5.41 -41.75
N ASN A 338 -21.99 6.52 -41.18
CA ASN A 338 -20.89 7.29 -41.73
C ASN A 338 -19.54 6.86 -41.13
N GLN A 339 -18.44 7.43 -41.63
CA GLN A 339 -17.10 7.06 -41.15
C GLN A 339 -16.86 7.43 -39.68
N GLU A 340 -17.40 8.55 -39.19
CA GLU A 340 -17.25 8.99 -37.80
C GLU A 340 -17.89 7.99 -36.83
N GLU A 341 -19.09 7.50 -37.13
CA GLU A 341 -19.81 6.53 -36.30
C GLU A 341 -19.09 5.16 -36.28
N LEU A 342 -18.54 4.75 -37.43
CA LEU A 342 -17.74 3.54 -37.52
C LEU A 342 -16.42 3.65 -36.74
N ILE A 343 -15.81 4.83 -36.68
CA ILE A 343 -14.62 5.08 -35.86
C ILE A 343 -14.99 5.09 -34.37
N ALA A 344 -16.06 5.80 -34.00
CA ALA A 344 -16.55 5.89 -32.63
C ALA A 344 -16.94 4.54 -32.02
N ALA A 345 -17.35 3.56 -32.85
CA ALA A 345 -17.67 2.20 -32.40
C ALA A 345 -16.52 1.54 -31.62
N GLY A 346 -15.26 1.83 -31.96
CA GLY A 346 -14.11 1.31 -31.21
C GLY A 346 -14.10 1.82 -29.76
N GLY A 347 -14.22 3.13 -29.57
CA GLY A 347 -14.32 3.75 -28.25
C GLY A 347 -15.56 3.32 -27.47
N GLU A 348 -16.69 3.10 -28.15
CA GLU A 348 -17.92 2.61 -27.55
C GLU A 348 -17.75 1.20 -26.95
N ALA A 349 -17.23 0.26 -27.73
CA ALA A 349 -16.97 -1.09 -27.26
C ALA A 349 -15.99 -1.08 -26.07
N ALA A 350 -14.96 -0.23 -26.09
CA ALA A 350 -14.01 -0.09 -24.99
C ALA A 350 -14.66 0.44 -23.71
N ARG A 351 -15.50 1.47 -23.82
CA ARG A 351 -16.23 2.02 -22.68
C ARG A 351 -17.18 0.99 -22.06
N LYS A 352 -17.93 0.28 -22.89
CA LYS A 352 -18.83 -0.80 -22.45
C LYS A 352 -18.06 -1.92 -21.73
N ALA A 353 -16.92 -2.34 -22.27
CA ALA A 353 -16.09 -3.36 -21.65
C ALA A 353 -15.53 -2.92 -20.28
N LEU A 354 -15.04 -1.68 -20.17
CA LEU A 354 -14.55 -1.12 -18.90
C LEU A 354 -15.65 -1.05 -17.82
N LEU A 355 -16.88 -0.67 -18.21
CA LEU A 355 -18.00 -0.51 -17.29
C LEU A 355 -18.52 -1.83 -16.70
N ARG A 356 -18.54 -2.93 -17.48
CA ARG A 356 -19.17 -4.21 -17.08
C ARG A 356 -18.61 -4.83 -15.78
N HIS A 357 -17.40 -4.45 -15.37
CA HIS A 357 -16.83 -4.82 -14.06
C HIS A 357 -16.05 -3.67 -13.38
N THR A 358 -16.39 -2.43 -13.73
CA THR A 358 -15.76 -1.21 -13.17
C THR A 358 -14.23 -1.31 -13.21
N ILE A 359 -13.71 -1.65 -14.39
CA ILE A 359 -12.27 -1.77 -14.65
C ILE A 359 -11.69 -0.37 -14.70
N THR A 360 -10.77 -0.08 -13.78
CA THR A 360 -10.08 1.23 -13.71
C THR A 360 -8.61 1.13 -14.08
N ASP A 361 -8.05 -0.08 -14.08
CA ASP A 361 -6.67 -0.36 -14.49
C ASP A 361 -6.66 -1.52 -15.53
N PRO A 362 -6.91 -1.21 -16.81
CA PRO A 362 -6.83 -2.19 -17.88
C PRO A 362 -5.38 -2.65 -18.08
N GLY A 363 -5.17 -3.97 -18.11
CA GLY A 363 -3.87 -4.61 -18.32
C GLY A 363 -3.62 -5.03 -19.76
N LEU A 364 -4.67 -5.42 -20.47
CA LEU A 364 -4.66 -5.84 -21.88
C LEU A 364 -6.02 -5.53 -22.51
N VAL A 365 -5.99 -5.06 -23.75
CA VAL A 365 -7.17 -4.99 -24.61
C VAL A 365 -6.96 -5.88 -25.83
N LEU A 366 -7.68 -6.99 -25.88
CA LEU A 366 -7.71 -7.89 -27.03
C LEU A 366 -8.91 -7.51 -27.92
N VAL A 367 -8.64 -7.07 -29.15
CA VAL A 367 -9.65 -6.53 -30.07
C VAL A 367 -9.78 -7.39 -31.34
N PHE A 368 -11.03 -7.66 -31.72
CA PHE A 368 -11.40 -8.35 -32.95
C PHE A 368 -12.21 -7.38 -33.80
N VAL A 369 -11.64 -6.96 -34.93
CA VAL A 369 -12.25 -5.97 -35.81
C VAL A 369 -12.71 -6.65 -37.07
N CYS A 370 -13.98 -6.48 -37.44
CA CYS A 370 -14.44 -7.01 -38.71
C CYS A 370 -13.68 -6.40 -39.89
N ALA A 371 -12.97 -7.23 -40.66
CA ALA A 371 -12.16 -6.81 -41.81
C ALA A 371 -13.01 -6.11 -42.89
N LEU A 372 -14.32 -6.36 -42.89
CA LEU A 372 -15.31 -5.76 -43.79
C LEU A 372 -15.55 -4.27 -43.54
N ARG A 373 -15.07 -3.75 -42.41
CA ARG A 373 -15.10 -2.32 -42.10
C ARG A 373 -14.00 -1.56 -42.84
N SER A 374 -12.90 -2.23 -43.19
CA SER A 374 -11.74 -1.59 -43.83
C SER A 374 -12.09 -0.87 -45.15
N PRO A 375 -12.89 -1.45 -46.08
CA PRO A 375 -13.32 -0.74 -47.29
C PRO A 375 -14.22 0.48 -47.03
N LEU A 376 -14.99 0.49 -45.93
CA LEU A 376 -15.87 1.62 -45.57
C LEU A 376 -15.08 2.80 -44.98
N LEU A 377 -13.96 2.49 -44.31
CA LEU A 377 -13.10 3.46 -43.64
C LEU A 377 -11.95 3.96 -44.52
N GLY A 378 -11.52 3.19 -45.51
CA GLY A 378 -10.37 3.53 -46.36
C GLY A 378 -9.10 3.77 -45.52
N ASP A 379 -8.44 4.89 -45.79
CA ASP A 379 -7.19 5.28 -45.09
C ASP A 379 -7.41 5.60 -43.60
N ARG A 380 -8.65 5.86 -43.17
CA ARG A 380 -9.02 6.19 -41.80
C ARG A 380 -9.15 4.97 -40.88
N ASN A 381 -8.91 3.76 -41.38
CA ASN A 381 -9.04 2.52 -40.57
C ASN A 381 -8.15 2.53 -39.31
N ARG A 382 -7.03 3.28 -39.32
CA ARG A 382 -6.16 3.45 -38.16
C ARG A 382 -6.84 4.18 -36.98
N GLU A 383 -7.73 5.13 -37.27
CA GLU A 383 -8.38 5.98 -36.26
C GLU A 383 -9.26 5.16 -35.30
N VAL A 384 -9.79 4.01 -35.76
CA VAL A 384 -10.54 3.07 -34.91
C VAL A 384 -9.69 2.59 -33.75
N ILE A 385 -8.43 2.20 -34.02
CA ILE A 385 -7.52 1.66 -33.01
C ILE A 385 -7.00 2.78 -32.10
N ASP A 386 -6.77 3.96 -32.64
CA ASP A 386 -6.33 5.12 -31.86
C ASP A 386 -7.40 5.57 -30.84
N THR A 387 -8.68 5.56 -31.24
CA THR A 387 -9.81 5.85 -30.33
C THR A 387 -9.86 4.87 -29.15
N ILE A 388 -9.60 3.57 -29.39
CA ILE A 388 -9.55 2.56 -28.33
C ILE A 388 -8.37 2.82 -27.40
N LYS A 389 -7.18 3.07 -27.97
CA LYS A 389 -5.95 3.32 -27.21
C LYS A 389 -6.09 4.53 -26.30
N ASP A 390 -6.68 5.61 -26.79
CA ASP A 390 -6.84 6.83 -26.00
C ASP A 390 -7.68 6.60 -24.74
N LEU A 391 -8.65 5.69 -24.79
CA LEU A 391 -9.49 5.35 -23.65
C LEU A 391 -8.82 4.39 -22.65
N VAL A 392 -7.98 3.47 -23.14
CA VAL A 392 -7.45 2.34 -22.32
C VAL A 392 -5.97 2.48 -21.95
N LYS A 393 -5.31 3.58 -22.32
CA LYS A 393 -3.91 3.86 -21.97
C LYS A 393 -3.68 3.70 -20.46
N PRO A 394 -2.60 3.00 -20.03
CA PRO A 394 -1.47 2.52 -20.84
C PRO A 394 -1.61 1.07 -21.36
N ALA A 395 -2.80 0.45 -21.33
CA ALA A 395 -2.97 -0.94 -21.76
C ALA A 395 -2.66 -1.12 -23.27
N PRO A 396 -1.94 -2.19 -23.65
CA PRO A 396 -1.73 -2.51 -25.06
C PRO A 396 -3.05 -2.93 -25.72
N VAL A 397 -3.25 -2.47 -26.95
CA VAL A 397 -4.38 -2.84 -27.82
C VAL A 397 -3.85 -3.77 -28.90
N VAL A 398 -4.13 -5.06 -28.75
CA VAL A 398 -3.63 -6.13 -29.61
C VAL A 398 -4.77 -6.99 -30.11
N GLY A 399 -4.58 -7.72 -31.20
CA GLY A 399 -5.62 -8.57 -31.76
C GLY A 399 -5.49 -8.68 -33.26
N PHE A 400 -6.62 -8.79 -33.97
CA PHE A 400 -6.59 -8.93 -35.43
C PHE A 400 -7.90 -8.57 -36.12
N TYR A 401 -7.80 -8.43 -37.44
CA TYR A 401 -8.93 -8.28 -38.34
C TYR A 401 -9.51 -9.64 -38.71
N SER A 402 -10.76 -9.87 -38.34
CA SER A 402 -11.48 -11.14 -38.48
C SER A 402 -12.73 -11.00 -39.34
N PHE A 403 -13.46 -12.10 -39.47
CA PHE A 403 -14.87 -12.11 -39.88
C PHE A 403 -15.71 -12.72 -38.75
N GLY A 404 -17.03 -12.49 -38.74
CA GLY A 404 -17.94 -13.20 -37.81
C GLY A 404 -17.57 -13.05 -36.34
N GLU A 405 -17.44 -11.83 -35.85
CA GLU A 405 -16.99 -11.53 -34.49
C GLU A 405 -17.97 -12.09 -33.44
N GLN A 406 -17.41 -12.67 -32.38
CA GLN A 406 -18.18 -13.12 -31.22
C GLN A 406 -17.90 -12.22 -30.02
N GLY A 407 -18.92 -11.89 -29.26
CA GLY A 407 -18.79 -11.07 -28.05
C GLY A 407 -20.10 -11.02 -27.27
N LEU A 408 -20.27 -9.99 -26.44
CA LEU A 408 -21.47 -9.82 -25.61
C LEU A 408 -22.24 -8.54 -25.99
N ALA A 409 -23.54 -8.68 -26.29
CA ALA A 409 -24.48 -7.57 -26.41
C ALA A 409 -24.75 -6.89 -25.05
N ASP A 410 -25.47 -5.77 -25.02
CA ASP A 410 -25.63 -4.98 -23.77
C ASP A 410 -26.52 -5.67 -22.74
N ASN A 411 -27.42 -6.55 -23.18
CA ASN A 411 -28.12 -7.49 -22.30
C ASN A 411 -27.22 -8.58 -21.69
N GLY A 412 -25.92 -8.58 -22.03
CA GLY A 412 -24.93 -9.54 -21.54
C GLY A 412 -24.95 -10.90 -22.23
N THR A 413 -25.79 -11.12 -23.23
CA THR A 413 -25.84 -12.41 -23.93
C THR A 413 -24.77 -12.48 -25.02
N ASN A 414 -24.20 -13.67 -25.19
CA ASN A 414 -23.24 -13.92 -26.27
C ASN A 414 -23.92 -13.83 -27.63
N GLN A 415 -23.31 -13.08 -28.54
CA GLN A 415 -23.74 -12.89 -29.91
C GLN A 415 -22.59 -13.10 -30.89
N HIS A 416 -22.96 -13.54 -32.08
CA HIS A 416 -22.15 -13.50 -33.27
C HIS A 416 -22.69 -12.37 -34.14
N ASN A 417 -21.85 -11.48 -34.67
CA ASN A 417 -22.26 -10.43 -35.59
C ASN A 417 -21.16 -10.21 -36.63
N ASN A 418 -21.51 -9.62 -37.76
CA ASN A 418 -20.52 -9.10 -38.72
C ASN A 418 -20.54 -7.58 -38.69
N TYR A 419 -19.51 -6.94 -39.25
CA TYR A 419 -19.33 -5.49 -39.20
C TYR A 419 -19.28 -4.92 -37.79
N VAL A 420 -18.86 -5.69 -36.79
CA VAL A 420 -18.74 -5.20 -35.41
C VAL A 420 -17.28 -5.16 -34.99
N ILE A 421 -17.05 -4.46 -33.89
CA ILE A 421 -15.82 -4.53 -33.12
C ILE A 421 -16.19 -5.27 -31.85
N SER A 422 -15.55 -6.40 -31.59
CA SER A 422 -15.65 -7.14 -30.34
C SER A 422 -14.35 -7.03 -29.58
N MET A 423 -14.39 -6.96 -28.27
CA MET A 423 -13.17 -6.86 -27.47
C MET A 423 -13.30 -7.45 -26.08
N LEU A 424 -12.13 -7.82 -25.55
CA LEU A 424 -11.89 -8.23 -24.18
C LEU A 424 -10.92 -7.24 -23.54
N VAL A 425 -11.30 -6.67 -22.41
CA VAL A 425 -10.41 -5.90 -21.53
C VAL A 425 -10.11 -6.77 -20.32
N LEU A 426 -8.86 -7.16 -20.14
CA LEU A 426 -8.39 -7.88 -18.95
C LEU A 426 -7.68 -6.90 -18.03
N SER A 427 -8.10 -6.81 -16.77
CA SER A 427 -7.57 -5.85 -15.79
C SER A 427 -6.37 -6.40 -15.04
N ARG A 428 -5.53 -5.51 -14.50
CA ARG A 428 -4.56 -5.87 -13.45
C ARG A 428 -5.22 -5.99 -12.08
N GLN A 429 -6.51 -5.65 -11.92
CA GLN A 429 -7.21 -5.68 -10.64
C GLN A 429 -7.88 -7.02 -10.39
N LEU A 430 -7.87 -7.47 -9.14
CA LEU A 430 -8.65 -8.62 -8.69
C LEU A 430 -10.15 -8.29 -8.64
N SER A 431 -10.97 -9.30 -8.88
CA SER A 431 -12.41 -9.24 -8.62
C SER A 431 -12.66 -9.11 -7.11
N TYR A 432 -13.82 -8.57 -6.73
CA TYR A 432 -14.19 -8.48 -5.31
C TYR A 432 -14.29 -9.88 -4.66
N GLY A 433 -14.86 -10.85 -5.39
CA GLY A 433 -14.93 -12.24 -4.92
C GLY A 433 -13.54 -12.85 -4.66
N ALA A 434 -12.56 -12.55 -5.52
CA ALA A 434 -11.18 -12.99 -5.32
C ALA A 434 -10.52 -12.35 -4.09
N GLN A 435 -10.74 -11.05 -3.86
CA GLN A 435 -10.20 -10.36 -2.67
C GLN A 435 -10.72 -10.98 -1.38
N VAL A 436 -12.03 -11.25 -1.31
CA VAL A 436 -12.68 -11.88 -0.15
C VAL A 436 -12.17 -13.31 0.04
N SER A 437 -12.02 -14.08 -1.03
CA SER A 437 -11.53 -15.47 -0.97
C SER A 437 -10.09 -15.53 -0.42
N LEU A 438 -9.19 -14.69 -0.94
CA LEU A 438 -7.79 -14.62 -0.49
C LEU A 438 -7.66 -14.14 0.97
N GLU A 439 -8.47 -13.17 1.40
CA GLU A 439 -8.47 -12.71 2.79
C GLU A 439 -8.99 -13.81 3.73
N ASN A 440 -10.02 -14.56 3.33
CA ASN A 440 -10.52 -15.70 4.12
C ASN A 440 -9.47 -16.82 4.25
N GLU A 441 -8.70 -17.11 3.21
CA GLU A 441 -7.61 -18.08 3.28
C GLU A 441 -6.51 -17.61 4.24
N ARG A 442 -6.14 -16.33 4.18
CA ARG A 442 -5.18 -15.72 5.11
C ARG A 442 -5.65 -15.81 6.56
N LEU A 443 -6.89 -15.41 6.84
CA LEU A 443 -7.48 -15.45 8.18
C LEU A 443 -7.53 -16.89 8.73
N ARG A 444 -7.82 -17.89 7.89
CA ARG A 444 -7.75 -19.30 8.28
C ARG A 444 -6.32 -19.74 8.62
N GLY A 445 -5.33 -19.31 7.87
CA GLY A 445 -3.91 -19.57 8.13
C GLY A 445 -3.44 -18.96 9.46
N ASP A 446 -3.82 -17.70 9.72
CA ASP A 446 -3.50 -17.00 10.97
C ASP A 446 -4.16 -17.69 12.18
N LEU A 447 -5.41 -18.16 12.03
CA LEU A 447 -6.12 -18.91 13.07
C LEU A 447 -5.43 -20.24 13.41
N LEU A 448 -5.02 -21.01 12.40
CA LEU A 448 -4.30 -22.27 12.59
C LEU A 448 -2.94 -22.03 13.28
N THR A 449 -2.19 -21.03 12.82
CA THR A 449 -0.89 -20.66 13.42
C THR A 449 -1.04 -20.27 14.88
N THR A 450 -2.08 -19.48 15.20
CA THR A 450 -2.40 -19.07 16.57
C THR A 450 -2.79 -20.27 17.45
N ARG A 451 -3.60 -21.19 16.92
CA ARG A 451 -3.98 -22.43 17.61
C ARG A 451 -2.76 -23.28 17.94
N ASP A 452 -1.86 -23.49 16.99
CA ASP A 452 -0.63 -24.26 17.19
C ASP A 452 0.33 -23.58 18.16
N GLN A 453 0.36 -22.25 18.19
CA GLN A 453 1.12 -21.49 19.18
C GLN A 453 0.57 -21.69 20.59
N LEU A 454 -0.75 -21.60 20.78
CA LEU A 454 -1.39 -21.83 22.09
C LEU A 454 -1.17 -23.26 22.60
N GLN A 455 -1.32 -24.28 21.75
CA GLN A 455 -1.03 -25.66 22.14
C GLN A 455 0.43 -25.85 22.55
N ARG A 456 1.38 -25.28 21.81
CA ARG A 456 2.82 -25.31 22.18
C ARG A 456 3.08 -24.64 23.53
N LEU A 457 2.48 -23.46 23.78
CA LEU A 457 2.64 -22.76 25.06
C LEU A 457 2.10 -23.60 26.24
N LEU A 458 0.95 -24.26 26.07
CA LEU A 458 0.38 -25.13 27.09
C LEU A 458 1.23 -26.39 27.32
N SER A 459 1.77 -27.01 26.27
CA SER A 459 2.61 -28.22 26.38
C SER A 459 4.04 -27.95 26.91
N CYS A 460 4.56 -26.74 26.78
CA CYS A 460 5.86 -26.35 27.34
C CYS A 460 5.79 -25.83 28.78
N SER A 461 4.59 -25.54 29.30
CA SER A 461 4.41 -25.05 30.67
C SER A 461 4.91 -26.07 31.70
N PRO A 462 5.55 -25.64 32.81
CA PRO A 462 5.82 -26.51 33.95
C PRO A 462 4.55 -26.84 34.74
N ALA A 463 3.52 -26.01 34.64
CA ALA A 463 2.22 -26.23 35.27
C ALA A 463 1.28 -27.01 34.34
N VAL A 464 0.67 -28.08 34.86
CA VAL A 464 -0.38 -28.83 34.16
C VAL A 464 -1.69 -28.09 34.33
N ILE A 465 -2.28 -27.59 33.24
CA ILE A 465 -3.53 -26.83 33.25
C ILE A 465 -4.67 -27.79 32.95
N TYR A 466 -5.73 -27.72 33.75
CA TYR A 466 -6.92 -28.52 33.55
C TYR A 466 -8.18 -27.68 33.73
N SER A 467 -9.28 -28.20 33.18
CA SER A 467 -10.62 -27.70 33.43
C SER A 467 -11.52 -28.85 33.85
N CYS A 468 -12.49 -28.59 34.72
CA CYS A 468 -13.51 -29.54 35.12
C CYS A 468 -14.88 -28.90 35.34
N LYS A 469 -15.90 -29.76 35.36
CA LYS A 469 -17.28 -29.34 35.63
C LYS A 469 -17.41 -28.76 37.05
N PRO A 470 -18.19 -27.68 37.24
CA PRO A 470 -18.31 -27.02 38.54
C PRO A 470 -19.26 -27.73 39.54
N SER A 471 -19.94 -28.80 39.12
CA SER A 471 -20.89 -29.56 39.95
C SER A 471 -20.89 -31.05 39.59
N GLY A 472 -21.32 -31.91 40.53
CA GLY A 472 -21.31 -33.37 40.37
C GLY A 472 -19.97 -33.98 40.77
N ASN A 473 -19.40 -34.85 39.92
CA ASN A 473 -18.16 -35.58 40.20
C ASN A 473 -16.87 -34.81 39.82
N TYR A 474 -16.99 -33.53 39.42
CA TYR A 474 -15.86 -32.71 38.94
C TYR A 474 -15.09 -33.34 37.78
N ASP A 475 -15.80 -33.93 36.82
CA ASP A 475 -15.20 -34.55 35.63
C ASP A 475 -14.28 -33.56 34.91
N THR A 476 -13.05 -33.99 34.64
CA THR A 476 -12.08 -33.20 33.87
C THR A 476 -12.52 -33.11 32.42
N THR A 477 -12.84 -31.89 31.98
CA THR A 477 -13.27 -31.56 30.61
C THR A 477 -12.08 -31.29 29.70
N TYR A 478 -10.95 -30.85 30.26
CA TYR A 478 -9.71 -30.60 29.55
C TYR A 478 -8.51 -30.79 30.46
N ILE A 479 -7.41 -31.30 29.93
CA ILE A 479 -6.10 -31.30 30.58
C ILE A 479 -5.00 -31.13 29.54
N SER A 480 -3.98 -30.32 29.86
CA SER A 480 -2.85 -30.06 28.96
C SER A 480 -1.94 -31.28 28.81
N GLU A 481 -1.34 -31.46 27.63
CA GLU A 481 -0.54 -32.64 27.28
C GLU A 481 0.75 -32.79 28.09
N ASN A 482 1.25 -31.71 28.70
CA ASN A 482 2.42 -31.76 29.56
C ASN A 482 2.22 -32.63 30.82
N VAL A 483 0.99 -33.05 31.14
CA VAL A 483 0.71 -34.00 32.24
C VAL A 483 1.47 -35.31 32.08
N THR A 484 1.69 -35.77 30.85
CA THR A 484 2.49 -36.98 30.57
C THR A 484 3.94 -36.79 31.03
N LYS A 485 4.52 -35.61 30.79
CA LYS A 485 5.90 -35.31 31.21
C LYS A 485 6.00 -35.09 32.72
N GLN A 486 5.03 -34.41 33.32
CA GLN A 486 5.10 -34.00 34.74
C GLN A 486 4.70 -35.13 35.70
N LEU A 487 3.67 -35.92 35.35
CA LEU A 487 3.08 -36.93 36.24
C LEU A 487 3.09 -38.35 35.67
N GLY A 488 3.45 -38.51 34.39
CA GLY A 488 3.55 -39.80 33.69
C GLY A 488 2.26 -40.29 33.05
N TYR A 489 1.11 -39.68 33.35
CA TYR A 489 -0.21 -40.10 32.84
C TYR A 489 -0.54 -39.45 31.51
N GLU A 490 -1.18 -40.19 30.61
CA GLU A 490 -1.73 -39.66 29.37
C GLU A 490 -3.02 -38.86 29.65
N PRO A 491 -3.29 -37.76 28.91
CA PRO A 491 -4.50 -36.95 29.09
C PRO A 491 -5.81 -37.76 29.13
N ARG A 492 -5.92 -38.78 28.26
CA ARG A 492 -7.10 -39.64 28.17
C ARG A 492 -7.34 -40.47 29.44
N GLU A 493 -6.27 -40.92 30.12
CA GLU A 493 -6.38 -41.67 31.37
C GLU A 493 -7.07 -40.85 32.47
N ILE A 494 -6.98 -39.52 32.37
CA ILE A 494 -7.54 -38.56 33.33
C ILE A 494 -8.94 -38.11 32.90
N THR A 495 -9.15 -37.75 31.64
CA THR A 495 -10.45 -37.26 31.16
C THR A 495 -11.53 -38.34 31.06
N GLU A 496 -11.15 -39.61 30.85
CA GLU A 496 -12.09 -40.73 30.72
C GLU A 496 -12.43 -41.38 32.08
N ASN A 497 -11.74 -41.01 33.16
CA ASN A 497 -11.97 -41.55 34.50
C ASN A 497 -12.43 -40.47 35.49
N PRO A 498 -13.75 -40.35 35.74
CA PRO A 498 -14.33 -39.38 36.69
C PRO A 498 -13.78 -39.44 38.12
N LYS A 499 -13.16 -40.55 38.54
CA LYS A 499 -12.60 -40.72 39.89
C LYS A 499 -11.08 -40.60 39.93
N PHE A 500 -10.43 -40.22 38.84
CA PHE A 500 -8.97 -40.24 38.70
C PHE A 500 -8.27 -39.51 39.83
N PHE A 501 -8.61 -38.25 40.09
CA PHE A 501 -7.95 -37.43 41.11
C PHE A 501 -8.14 -38.00 42.53
N GLY A 502 -9.36 -38.44 42.88
CA GLY A 502 -9.65 -39.00 44.19
C GLY A 502 -8.89 -40.30 44.52
N LEU A 503 -8.41 -41.03 43.50
CA LEU A 503 -7.63 -42.27 43.67
C LEU A 503 -6.11 -42.03 43.74
N HIS A 504 -5.63 -40.85 43.35
CA HIS A 504 -4.20 -40.55 43.21
C HIS A 504 -3.68 -39.50 44.20
N ILE A 505 -4.55 -38.88 44.98
CA ILE A 505 -4.18 -38.10 46.17
C ILE A 505 -3.76 -39.07 47.28
N HIS A 506 -2.73 -38.71 48.04
CA HIS A 506 -2.26 -39.52 49.17
C HIS A 506 -3.37 -39.74 50.22
N PRO A 507 -3.55 -40.95 50.78
CA PRO A 507 -4.62 -41.25 51.72
C PRO A 507 -4.74 -40.28 52.90
N ASP A 508 -3.62 -39.89 53.52
CA ASP A 508 -3.61 -38.91 54.62
C ASP A 508 -4.08 -37.50 54.21
N ASP A 509 -3.93 -37.13 52.94
CA ASP A 509 -4.29 -35.80 52.44
C ASP A 509 -5.77 -35.76 52.00
N CYS A 510 -6.35 -36.88 51.55
CA CYS A 510 -7.70 -36.96 50.99
C CYS A 510 -8.80 -36.28 51.83
N PRO A 511 -9.00 -36.57 53.15
CA PRO A 511 -10.10 -35.97 53.92
C PRO A 511 -10.04 -34.44 53.99
N ARG A 512 -8.82 -33.89 54.04
CA ARG A 512 -8.57 -32.46 54.08
C ARG A 512 -8.88 -31.80 52.74
N ILE A 513 -8.45 -32.41 51.63
CA ILE A 513 -8.67 -31.85 50.29
C ILE A 513 -10.16 -31.82 49.92
N PHE A 514 -10.90 -32.90 50.18
CA PHE A 514 -12.36 -32.92 49.90
C PHE A 514 -13.15 -31.90 50.72
N ALA A 515 -12.79 -31.68 52.00
CA ALA A 515 -13.43 -30.67 52.83
C ALA A 515 -13.16 -29.24 52.30
N MET A 516 -11.95 -28.98 51.78
CA MET A 516 -11.61 -27.68 51.20
C MET A 516 -12.30 -27.45 49.85
N ALA A 517 -12.42 -28.48 49.02
CA ALA A 517 -13.11 -28.42 47.73
C ALA A 517 -14.61 -28.08 47.87
N ASN A 518 -15.28 -28.56 48.93
CA ASN A 518 -16.70 -28.26 49.19
C ASN A 518 -16.97 -26.76 49.43
N GLY A 519 -15.97 -25.97 49.83
CA GLY A 519 -16.09 -24.52 50.02
C GLY A 519 -15.88 -23.68 48.75
N LEU A 520 -15.53 -24.31 47.62
CA LEU A 520 -15.22 -23.61 46.36
C LEU A 520 -16.40 -22.82 45.76
N PRO A 521 -17.67 -23.29 45.80
CA PRO A 521 -18.81 -22.53 45.28
C PRO A 521 -19.03 -21.17 45.97
N GLU A 522 -18.64 -21.03 47.23
CA GLU A 522 -18.74 -19.77 47.98
C GLU A 522 -17.48 -18.91 47.82
N LYS A 523 -16.29 -19.52 47.86
CA LYS A 523 -15.00 -18.79 47.87
C LYS A 523 -14.50 -18.39 46.47
N GLY A 524 -14.90 -19.12 45.44
CA GLY A 524 -14.49 -18.87 44.05
C GLY A 524 -13.04 -19.25 43.70
N PHE A 525 -12.19 -19.56 44.68
CA PHE A 525 -10.81 -20.04 44.46
C PHE A 525 -10.35 -20.99 45.58
N LEU A 526 -9.40 -21.87 45.27
CA LEU A 526 -8.73 -22.78 46.20
C LEU A 526 -7.26 -22.93 45.80
N SER A 527 -6.36 -22.92 46.80
CA SER A 527 -4.93 -23.20 46.64
C SER A 527 -4.51 -24.17 47.73
N VAL A 528 -3.90 -25.29 47.35
CA VAL A 528 -3.55 -26.34 48.30
C VAL A 528 -2.34 -27.15 47.85
N GLU A 529 -1.53 -27.56 48.83
CA GLU A 529 -0.42 -28.49 48.61
C GLU A 529 -0.76 -29.87 49.19
N TYR A 530 -0.51 -30.91 48.41
CA TYR A 530 -0.72 -32.31 48.81
C TYR A 530 0.21 -33.25 48.06
N ARG A 531 0.32 -34.47 48.57
CA ARG A 531 1.07 -35.51 47.89
C ARG A 531 0.20 -36.16 46.83
N PHE A 532 0.69 -36.15 45.59
CA PHE A 532 0.04 -36.79 44.46
C PHE A 532 0.91 -37.93 43.93
N ARG A 533 0.27 -39.03 43.55
CA ARG A 533 0.96 -40.23 43.07
C ARG A 533 1.37 -40.03 41.63
N HIS A 534 2.66 -40.11 41.36
CA HIS A 534 3.20 -40.17 40.01
C HIS A 534 3.01 -41.58 39.43
N LYS A 535 2.92 -41.74 38.10
CA LYS A 535 2.65 -43.04 37.43
C LYS A 535 3.67 -44.14 37.78
N ASN A 536 4.92 -43.75 38.04
CA ASN A 536 5.98 -44.66 38.49
C ASN A 536 5.84 -45.13 39.96
N GLY A 537 4.82 -44.67 40.69
CA GLY A 537 4.54 -45.04 42.07
C GLY A 537 5.12 -44.12 43.14
N SER A 538 5.97 -43.14 42.79
CA SER A 538 6.52 -42.16 43.74
C SER A 538 5.51 -41.07 44.14
N TRP A 539 5.70 -40.48 45.32
CA TRP A 539 4.89 -39.35 45.79
C TRP A 539 5.58 -38.03 45.44
N ARG A 540 4.85 -37.13 44.78
CA ARG A 540 5.30 -35.77 44.46
C ARG A 540 4.50 -34.75 45.28
N TRP A 541 5.16 -33.69 45.72
CA TRP A 541 4.46 -32.57 46.32
C TRP A 541 3.89 -31.70 45.22
N ILE A 542 2.57 -31.70 45.10
CA ILE A 542 1.86 -30.89 44.10
C ILE A 542 1.21 -29.72 44.82
N ARG A 543 1.44 -28.52 44.30
CA ARG A 543 0.59 -27.36 44.55
C ARG A 543 -0.48 -27.30 43.47
N ASP A 544 -1.73 -27.29 43.88
CA ASP A 544 -2.88 -27.19 43.01
C ASP A 544 -3.66 -25.90 43.33
N ASP A 545 -3.81 -25.05 42.31
CA ASP A 545 -4.49 -23.76 42.39
C ASP A 545 -5.64 -23.77 41.37
N LEU A 546 -6.88 -23.59 41.84
CA LEU A 546 -8.09 -23.70 41.02
C LEU A 546 -9.08 -22.57 41.30
N THR A 547 -9.72 -22.08 40.23
CA THR A 547 -10.64 -20.94 40.23
C THR A 547 -11.96 -21.33 39.58
N LEU A 548 -13.07 -20.94 40.21
CA LEU A 548 -14.41 -21.13 39.67
C LEU A 548 -14.80 -19.95 38.77
N ILE A 549 -14.97 -20.23 37.48
CA ILE A 549 -15.51 -19.31 36.48
C ILE A 549 -17.03 -19.31 36.57
N ARG A 550 -17.63 -18.13 36.45
CA ARG A 550 -19.08 -17.93 36.47
C ARG A 550 -19.54 -17.32 35.15
N ASP A 551 -20.78 -17.62 34.76
CA ASP A 551 -21.42 -17.00 33.62
C ASP A 551 -21.86 -15.54 33.92
N ALA A 552 -22.45 -14.87 32.91
CA ALA A 552 -22.94 -13.50 33.03
C ALA A 552 -24.09 -13.34 34.03
N GLN A 553 -24.71 -14.43 34.48
CA GLN A 553 -25.80 -14.50 35.46
C GLN A 553 -25.29 -14.90 36.86
N GLY A 554 -23.96 -15.07 37.03
CA GLY A 554 -23.31 -15.41 38.29
C GLY A 554 -23.34 -16.90 38.65
N GLN A 555 -23.83 -17.76 37.75
CA GLN A 555 -23.88 -19.20 38.00
C GLN A 555 -22.52 -19.87 37.73
N PRO A 556 -22.12 -20.88 38.52
CA PRO A 556 -20.91 -21.67 38.27
C PRO A 556 -20.89 -22.27 36.86
N LEU A 557 -19.91 -21.88 36.04
CA LEU A 557 -19.76 -22.31 34.64
C LEU A 557 -18.70 -23.41 34.48
N GLU A 558 -17.52 -23.21 35.06
CA GLU A 558 -16.36 -24.06 34.85
C GLU A 558 -15.35 -23.87 35.98
N ILE A 559 -14.60 -24.90 36.37
CA ILE A 559 -13.44 -24.75 37.25
C ILE A 559 -12.18 -24.89 36.40
N ILE A 560 -11.31 -23.89 36.45
CA ILE A 560 -10.01 -23.92 35.78
C ILE A 560 -8.92 -23.95 36.85
N GLY A 561 -8.02 -24.93 36.76
CA GLY A 561 -6.93 -25.08 37.72
C GLY A 561 -5.61 -25.42 37.06
N TYR A 562 -4.54 -25.30 37.85
CA TYR A 562 -3.22 -25.79 37.45
C TYR A 562 -2.50 -26.49 38.60
N MET A 563 -1.80 -27.57 38.26
CA MET A 563 -0.94 -28.33 39.17
C MET A 563 0.53 -28.04 38.87
N LEU A 564 1.31 -27.79 39.92
CA LEU A 564 2.75 -27.57 39.87
C LEU A 564 3.47 -28.51 40.83
N ASP A 565 4.48 -29.25 40.35
CA ASP A 565 5.38 -30.01 41.22
C ASP A 565 6.32 -29.05 41.97
N VAL A 566 6.26 -29.07 43.30
CA VAL A 566 7.06 -28.21 44.20
C VAL A 566 8.11 -29.00 44.98
N THR A 567 8.45 -30.22 44.55
CA THR A 567 9.41 -31.10 45.22
C THR A 567 10.82 -30.47 45.29
N GLU A 568 11.37 -29.95 44.18
CA GLU A 568 12.71 -29.31 44.15
C GLU A 568 12.80 -28.04 45.01
N ARG A 569 11.70 -27.27 45.13
CA ARG A 569 11.65 -26.05 45.95
C ARG A 569 11.88 -26.35 47.44
N ARG A 570 11.39 -27.50 47.90
CA ARG A 570 11.63 -27.99 49.27
C ARG A 570 13.11 -28.30 49.49
N GLU A 571 13.77 -28.90 48.51
CA GLU A 571 15.20 -29.24 48.56
C GLU A 571 16.09 -27.98 48.51
N ALA A 572 15.69 -26.94 47.76
CA ALA A 572 16.41 -25.65 47.68
C ALA A 572 16.46 -24.86 49.01
N GLN A 573 15.57 -25.14 49.96
CA GLN A 573 15.61 -24.49 51.28
C GLN A 573 16.80 -24.96 52.13
N GLU A 574 17.32 -26.16 51.87
CA GLU A 574 18.51 -26.67 52.55
C GLU A 574 19.79 -25.99 52.02
N LEU A 575 19.80 -25.57 50.75
CA LEU A 575 20.90 -24.85 50.07
C LEU A 575 21.12 -23.41 50.57
N LEU A 576 20.09 -22.77 51.14
CA LEU A 576 20.12 -21.38 51.62
C LEU A 576 21.22 -21.13 52.66
N LYS A 577 21.56 -22.16 53.44
CA LYS A 577 22.50 -22.13 54.55
C LYS A 577 23.95 -21.91 54.09
N ASP A 578 24.28 -22.36 52.89
CA ASP A 578 25.63 -22.25 52.33
C ASP A 578 25.88 -20.87 51.69
N ASN A 579 24.82 -20.17 51.28
CA ASN A 579 24.90 -18.84 50.68
C ASN A 579 25.29 -17.72 51.67
N GLU A 580 25.02 -17.85 52.96
CA GLU A 580 25.27 -16.77 53.94
C GLU A 580 26.75 -16.40 54.05
N GLN A 581 27.64 -17.39 53.92
CA GLN A 581 29.09 -17.21 53.98
C GLN A 581 29.64 -16.48 52.74
N PHE A 582 29.06 -16.74 51.57
CA PHE A 582 29.43 -16.11 50.30
C PHE A 582 29.11 -14.60 50.26
N LEU A 583 28.04 -14.17 50.94
CA LEU A 583 27.57 -12.78 50.90
C LEU A 583 28.48 -11.76 51.62
N GLN A 584 29.25 -12.21 52.62
CA GLN A 584 30.12 -11.31 53.39
C GLN A 584 31.37 -10.90 52.58
N ASP A 585 31.94 -11.80 51.79
CA ASP A 585 33.10 -11.53 50.94
C ASP A 585 32.77 -10.55 49.81
N ILE A 586 31.54 -10.62 49.30
CA ILE A 586 31.01 -9.67 48.32
C ILE A 586 30.97 -8.25 48.88
N PHE A 587 30.59 -8.07 50.14
CA PHE A 587 30.35 -6.75 50.73
C PHE A 587 31.60 -5.84 50.74
N ASP A 588 32.79 -6.39 50.99
CA ASP A 588 34.03 -5.60 51.18
C ASP A 588 34.80 -5.26 49.89
N SER A 589 34.57 -6.01 48.80
CA SER A 589 35.28 -5.83 47.51
C SER A 589 34.75 -4.68 46.65
N ILE A 590 33.65 -4.04 47.05
CA ILE A 590 32.94 -3.03 46.26
C ILE A 590 33.73 -1.68 46.27
N PRO A 591 34.04 -1.09 45.09
CA PRO A 591 34.85 0.13 44.99
C PRO A 591 34.10 1.43 45.35
N ASP A 592 32.76 1.40 45.35
CA ASP A 592 31.92 2.51 45.82
C ASP A 592 31.67 2.43 47.33
N VAL A 593 31.40 3.57 47.96
CA VAL A 593 31.08 3.65 49.39
C VAL A 593 29.74 2.95 49.68
N LEU A 594 29.74 2.01 50.63
CA LEU A 594 28.54 1.32 51.14
C LEU A 594 28.52 1.38 52.66
N ASP A 595 27.55 2.13 53.20
CA ASP A 595 27.33 2.33 54.62
C ASP A 595 25.98 1.73 55.04
N ILE A 596 25.89 1.07 56.19
CA ILE A 596 24.64 0.68 56.83
C ILE A 596 24.43 1.61 58.02
N LEU A 597 23.28 2.27 58.05
CA LEU A 597 22.98 3.39 58.92
C LEU A 597 21.79 3.06 59.83
N ALA A 598 21.86 3.50 61.08
CA ALA A 598 20.75 3.48 62.01
C ALA A 598 19.68 4.52 61.63
N LEU A 599 18.48 4.41 62.21
CA LEU A 599 17.38 5.36 61.98
C LEU A 599 17.69 6.79 62.44
N ASP A 600 18.74 6.96 63.23
CA ASP A 600 19.23 8.26 63.70
C ASP A 600 20.47 8.77 62.92
N LEU A 601 20.77 8.14 61.77
CA LEU A 601 21.86 8.46 60.83
C LEU A 601 23.28 8.14 61.31
N THR A 602 23.42 7.31 62.34
CA THR A 602 24.72 6.77 62.77
C THR A 602 25.21 5.69 61.82
N ILE A 603 26.50 5.68 61.48
CA ILE A 603 27.08 4.62 60.65
C ILE A 603 27.32 3.35 61.50
N ILE A 604 26.51 2.30 61.27
CA ILE A 604 26.56 0.97 61.93
C ILE A 604 27.59 0.06 61.27
N ARG A 605 27.66 0.04 59.94
CA ARG A 605 28.66 -0.70 59.16
C ARG A 605 29.08 0.12 57.95
N THR A 606 30.29 -0.13 57.48
CA THR A 606 30.80 0.43 56.22
C THR A 606 31.70 -0.59 55.53
N ASN A 607 31.74 -0.59 54.20
CA ASN A 607 32.67 -1.41 53.42
C ASN A 607 34.07 -0.75 53.33
N GLN A 608 35.00 -1.36 52.59
CA GLN A 608 36.37 -0.86 52.49
C GLN A 608 36.49 0.52 51.82
N ALA A 609 35.65 0.81 50.82
CA ALA A 609 35.67 2.08 50.09
C ALA A 609 35.26 3.27 50.96
N GLY A 610 34.23 3.13 51.81
CA GLY A 610 33.79 4.20 52.71
C GLY A 610 34.81 4.63 53.75
N ARG A 611 35.69 3.69 54.16
CA ARG A 611 36.82 3.98 55.05
C ARG A 611 37.92 4.82 54.37
N ARG A 612 38.13 4.68 53.05
CA ARG A 612 39.15 5.43 52.30
C ARG A 612 38.70 6.83 51.92
N PHE A 613 37.40 7.00 51.65
CA PHE A 613 36.80 8.28 51.25
C PHE A 613 36.99 9.36 52.33
N ASN A 614 36.98 8.97 53.61
CA ASN A 614 37.10 9.88 54.76
C ASN A 614 38.50 9.78 55.41
N LYS A 615 39.22 10.91 55.61
CA LYS A 615 40.59 10.92 56.20
C LYS A 615 40.63 10.76 57.74
N GLN A 616 39.49 10.56 58.41
CA GLN A 616 39.32 10.38 59.87
C GLN A 616 38.30 9.26 60.20
N PRO A 617 38.28 8.69 61.42
CA PRO A 617 37.39 7.57 61.80
C PRO A 617 35.88 7.92 61.71
N SER A 618 35.09 7.04 61.09
CA SER A 618 33.68 7.30 60.71
C SER A 618 32.60 6.42 61.37
N LEU A 619 32.92 5.19 61.83
CA LEU A 619 31.95 4.31 62.51
C LEU A 619 31.46 4.92 63.83
N GLY A 620 30.16 4.81 64.12
CA GLY A 620 29.55 5.37 65.34
C GLY A 620 29.35 6.88 65.32
N ARG A 621 29.79 7.59 64.27
CA ARG A 621 29.55 9.03 64.06
C ARG A 621 28.38 9.26 63.10
N LYS A 622 27.88 10.49 63.04
CA LYS A 622 26.78 10.91 62.15
C LYS A 622 27.28 11.18 60.73
N CYS A 623 26.56 10.71 59.72
CA CYS A 623 27.00 10.79 58.33
C CYS A 623 27.18 12.24 57.80
N TYR A 624 26.44 13.23 58.30
CA TYR A 624 26.50 14.61 57.81
C TYR A 624 27.69 15.43 58.35
N GLU A 625 28.21 15.11 59.54
CA GLU A 625 29.45 15.69 60.06
C GLU A 625 30.65 15.25 59.20
N VAL A 626 30.66 13.96 58.85
CA VAL A 626 31.78 13.30 58.19
C VAL A 626 31.85 13.68 56.70
N TYR A 627 30.72 13.65 55.98
CA TYR A 627 30.72 13.88 54.52
C TYR A 627 30.41 15.32 54.10
N HIS A 628 29.78 16.15 54.95
CA HIS A 628 29.35 17.50 54.58
C HIS A 628 29.92 18.62 55.45
N SER A 629 30.69 18.32 56.51
CA SER A 629 31.21 19.29 57.49
C SER A 629 30.14 20.22 58.07
N ARG A 630 28.96 19.65 58.37
CA ARG A 630 27.82 20.34 58.96
C ARG A 630 27.55 19.83 60.36
N GLU A 631 27.01 20.68 61.22
CA GLU A 631 26.55 20.29 62.56
C GLU A 631 25.12 19.73 62.57
N VAL A 632 24.39 19.81 61.44
CA VAL A 632 22.99 19.34 61.32
C VAL A 632 22.72 18.54 60.02
N PRO A 633 21.72 17.63 59.99
CA PRO A 633 21.40 16.77 58.84
C PRO A 633 20.98 17.50 57.54
N CYS A 634 21.12 16.84 56.38
CA CYS A 634 20.79 17.43 55.06
C CYS A 634 19.28 17.45 54.78
N GLU A 635 18.74 18.56 54.25
CA GLU A 635 17.29 18.77 54.06
C GLU A 635 16.61 17.82 53.06
N LEU A 636 17.26 17.51 51.92
CA LEU A 636 16.78 16.56 50.91
C LEU A 636 17.69 15.32 50.86
N CYS A 637 17.80 14.63 51.99
CA CYS A 637 18.62 13.42 52.14
C CYS A 637 17.84 12.14 51.80
N PRO A 638 18.29 11.34 50.80
CA PRO A 638 17.65 10.06 50.47
C PRO A 638 17.60 9.09 51.65
N VAL A 639 18.63 9.10 52.51
CA VAL A 639 18.66 8.27 53.72
C VAL A 639 17.54 8.62 54.71
N GLN A 640 17.31 9.91 54.98
CA GLN A 640 16.22 10.32 55.88
C GLN A 640 14.84 10.05 55.28
N GLN A 641 14.70 10.19 53.96
CA GLN A 641 13.46 9.87 53.28
C GLN A 641 13.18 8.37 53.33
N THR A 642 14.20 7.53 53.15
CA THR A 642 14.11 6.09 53.43
C THR A 642 13.66 5.83 54.85
N ILE A 643 14.15 6.62 55.81
CA ILE A 643 13.77 6.50 57.22
C ILE A 643 12.29 6.75 57.48
N ARG A 644 11.78 7.89 57.03
CA ARG A 644 10.39 8.29 57.26
C ARG A 644 9.39 7.44 56.48
N THR A 645 9.78 7.03 55.28
CA THR A 645 8.88 6.35 54.35
C THR A 645 9.01 4.83 54.40
N GLY A 646 10.02 4.29 55.11
CA GLY A 646 10.34 2.86 55.16
C GLY A 646 10.70 2.26 53.79
N LYS A 647 10.98 3.09 52.77
CA LYS A 647 11.09 2.68 51.35
C LYS A 647 12.41 3.14 50.74
N ALA A 648 12.96 2.31 49.87
CA ALA A 648 14.20 2.63 49.15
C ALA A 648 14.05 4.00 48.53
N SER A 649 14.97 4.89 48.90
CA SER A 649 15.02 6.23 48.36
C SER A 649 16.35 6.37 47.69
N ARG A 650 16.33 7.01 46.54
CA ARG A 650 17.54 7.43 45.88
C ARG A 650 17.40 8.92 45.66
N GLY A 651 18.52 9.60 45.67
CA GLY A 651 18.56 10.98 45.26
C GLY A 651 19.97 11.36 44.90
N THR A 652 20.07 12.54 44.32
CA THR A 652 21.35 13.07 43.88
C THR A 652 21.55 14.37 44.63
N VAL A 653 22.64 14.45 45.37
CA VAL A 653 22.92 15.56 46.29
C VAL A 653 24.14 16.30 45.76
N ALA A 654 24.00 17.62 45.61
CA ALA A 654 25.07 18.50 45.17
C ALA A 654 25.85 19.04 46.39
N ILE A 655 27.16 18.88 46.41
CA ILE A 655 28.02 19.34 47.51
C ILE A 655 29.02 20.39 47.01
N HIS A 656 29.11 21.53 47.70
CA HIS A 656 30.09 22.58 47.40
C HIS A 656 31.37 22.34 48.19
N VAL A 657 32.45 22.02 47.49
CA VAL A 657 33.76 21.85 48.12
C VAL A 657 34.50 23.18 47.98
N ALA A 658 34.84 23.82 49.10
CA ALA A 658 35.54 25.11 49.11
C ALA A 658 36.83 25.01 48.26
N GLY A 659 36.85 25.71 47.12
CA GLY A 659 37.96 25.71 46.16
C GLY A 659 37.84 24.79 44.93
N ALA A 660 36.81 23.93 44.81
CA ALA A 660 36.72 22.93 43.72
C ALA A 660 35.35 22.85 42.97
N GLY A 661 34.37 23.69 43.33
CA GLY A 661 33.04 23.70 42.68
C GLY A 661 32.09 22.58 43.15
N ASP A 662 30.91 22.49 42.53
CA ASP A 662 29.81 21.59 42.94
C ASP A 662 29.97 20.16 42.36
N ARG A 663 29.94 19.12 43.21
CA ARG A 663 29.88 17.70 42.81
C ARG A 663 28.50 17.10 43.06
N PHE A 664 28.05 16.19 42.18
CA PHE A 664 26.78 15.48 42.28
C PHE A 664 26.99 14.02 42.70
N LEU A 665 26.62 13.72 43.94
CA LEU A 665 26.67 12.37 44.48
C LEU A 665 25.31 11.70 44.30
N GLU A 666 25.25 10.57 43.57
CA GLU A 666 24.10 9.68 43.61
C GLU A 666 24.17 8.85 44.88
N ILE A 667 23.21 9.09 45.76
CA ILE A 667 23.04 8.35 46.99
C ILE A 667 21.83 7.44 46.80
N ARG A 668 22.07 6.13 46.82
CA ARG A 668 21.02 5.12 46.82
C ARG A 668 20.91 4.53 48.21
N SER A 669 19.76 4.70 48.81
CA SER A 669 19.48 4.41 50.19
C SER A 669 18.39 3.36 50.30
N PHE A 670 18.76 2.17 50.70
CA PHE A 670 17.86 1.02 50.74
C PHE A 670 17.44 0.75 52.17
N PRO A 671 16.14 0.72 52.49
CA PRO A 671 15.67 0.37 53.81
C PRO A 671 16.03 -1.08 54.00
N MET A 672 16.88 -1.33 54.97
CA MET A 672 16.93 -2.63 55.56
C MET A 672 15.71 -2.70 56.47
N MET A 673 14.58 -3.04 55.86
CA MET A 673 13.38 -3.34 56.61
C MET A 673 13.64 -4.58 57.41
N ASN A 674 13.21 -4.55 58.67
CA ASN A 674 13.05 -5.79 59.36
C ASN A 674 11.94 -6.54 58.61
N ARG A 675 12.26 -7.72 58.04
CA ARG A 675 11.27 -8.53 57.32
C ARG A 675 10.00 -8.74 58.15
N THR A 676 10.18 -8.74 59.47
CA THR A 676 9.17 -9.20 60.42
C THR A 676 8.20 -8.10 60.84
N SER A 677 8.67 -6.88 61.05
CA SER A 677 7.77 -5.81 61.50
C SER A 677 7.24 -4.96 60.34
N GLY A 678 7.84 -5.05 59.15
CA GLY A 678 7.66 -4.02 58.12
C GLY A 678 8.09 -2.64 58.62
N GLN A 679 8.71 -2.59 59.80
CA GLN A 679 9.28 -1.41 60.36
C GLN A 679 10.75 -1.40 60.00
N LEU A 680 11.20 -0.20 59.71
CA LEU A 680 12.50 0.05 59.19
C LEU A 680 13.56 -0.26 60.25
N ALA A 681 14.47 -1.19 59.97
CA ALA A 681 15.50 -1.63 60.92
C ALA A 681 16.78 -0.79 60.80
N ALA A 682 17.20 -0.54 59.56
CA ALA A 682 18.39 0.21 59.22
C ALA A 682 18.29 0.69 57.77
N VAL A 683 19.30 1.42 57.30
CA VAL A 683 19.33 1.94 55.94
C VAL A 683 20.70 1.75 55.33
N ILE A 684 20.76 1.06 54.19
CA ILE A 684 21.99 0.88 53.42
C ILE A 684 22.15 2.07 52.47
N ALA A 685 23.13 2.92 52.69
CA ALA A 685 23.51 4.02 51.82
C ALA A 685 24.70 3.62 50.92
N HIS A 686 24.43 3.48 49.63
CA HIS A 686 25.42 3.42 48.57
C HIS A 686 25.65 4.82 48.01
N VAL A 687 26.90 5.28 47.98
CA VAL A 687 27.26 6.63 47.51
C VAL A 687 28.23 6.52 46.35
N ARG A 688 27.83 7.10 45.21
CA ARG A 688 28.62 7.17 43.98
C ARG A 688 28.69 8.61 43.49
N ASP A 689 29.87 9.08 43.12
CA ASP A 689 30.02 10.35 42.39
C ASP A 689 29.59 10.12 40.92
N VAL A 690 28.48 10.74 40.49
CA VAL A 690 27.87 10.50 39.16
C VAL A 690 27.85 11.74 38.28
N THR A 691 28.60 12.76 38.69
CA THR A 691 28.55 14.10 38.10
C THR A 691 28.68 14.08 36.57
N GLU A 692 29.60 13.28 36.02
CA GLU A 692 29.82 13.18 34.57
C GLU A 692 28.85 12.20 33.89
N TYR A 693 28.46 11.12 34.55
CA TYR A 693 27.64 10.05 33.96
C TYR A 693 26.19 10.48 33.68
N ARG A 694 25.55 11.19 34.62
CA ARG A 694 24.16 11.63 34.44
C ARG A 694 23.99 12.62 33.31
N ARG A 695 24.93 13.55 33.15
CA ARG A 695 24.89 14.53 32.06
C ARG A 695 24.91 13.86 30.68
N ALA A 696 25.66 12.76 30.53
CA ALA A 696 25.77 12.06 29.25
C ALA A 696 24.61 11.08 28.95
N GLN A 697 23.89 10.58 29.95
CA GLN A 697 22.87 9.53 29.76
C GLN A 697 21.52 10.09 29.29
N ASP A 698 21.06 11.20 29.87
CA ASP A 698 19.77 11.79 29.52
C ASP A 698 19.79 12.39 28.10
N GLU A 699 20.92 12.95 27.66
CA GLU A 699 21.10 13.40 26.27
C GLU A 699 21.02 12.24 25.27
N ARG A 700 21.56 11.06 25.59
CA ARG A 700 21.58 9.89 24.69
C ARG A 700 20.22 9.22 24.50
N LEU A 701 19.44 9.06 25.57
CA LEU A 701 18.18 8.30 25.51
C LEU A 701 17.10 9.01 24.69
N GLN A 702 17.10 10.34 24.74
CA GLN A 702 16.13 11.17 24.03
C GLN A 702 16.45 11.25 22.52
N CYS A 703 17.74 11.28 22.16
CA CYS A 703 18.16 11.19 20.75
C CYS A 703 17.74 9.84 20.12
N SER A 704 17.94 8.72 20.82
CA SER A 704 17.72 7.38 20.28
C SER A 704 16.24 7.05 19.94
N LYS A 705 15.28 7.50 20.75
CA LYS A 705 13.84 7.29 20.46
C LYS A 705 13.37 8.14 19.27
N LEU A 706 13.93 9.33 19.10
CA LEU A 706 13.62 10.21 17.98
C LEU A 706 14.20 9.63 16.67
N GLU A 707 15.43 9.12 16.70
CA GLU A 707 16.10 8.49 15.54
C GLU A 707 15.34 7.29 14.94
N SER A 708 14.62 6.52 15.77
CA SER A 708 13.88 5.34 15.32
C SER A 708 12.57 5.68 14.57
N LEU A 709 11.84 6.71 15.03
CA LEU A 709 10.65 7.22 14.34
C LEU A 709 11.02 8.06 13.10
N ALA A 710 12.12 8.81 13.18
CA ALA A 710 12.75 9.57 12.09
C ALA A 710 12.95 8.75 10.81
N THR A 711 13.47 7.54 10.97
CA THR A 711 13.88 6.69 9.85
C THR A 711 12.68 6.20 9.03
N LEU A 712 11.57 5.87 9.69
CA LEU A 712 10.33 5.38 9.06
C LEU A 712 9.48 6.50 8.43
N ALA A 713 9.34 7.63 9.11
CA ALA A 713 8.55 8.75 8.58
C ALA A 713 9.23 9.43 7.38
N GLY A 714 10.56 9.33 7.28
CA GLY A 714 11.32 9.82 6.13
C GLY A 714 10.83 9.24 4.81
N GLY A 715 10.82 7.91 4.69
CA GLY A 715 10.40 7.22 3.46
C GLY A 715 8.96 7.54 3.07
N ILE A 716 8.04 7.57 4.05
CA ILE A 716 6.62 7.84 3.81
C ILE A 716 6.41 9.27 3.29
N ALA A 717 7.08 10.25 3.89
CA ALA A 717 6.90 11.65 3.51
C ALA A 717 7.52 11.98 2.14
N HIS A 718 8.61 11.31 1.76
CA HIS A 718 9.17 11.40 0.41
C HIS A 718 8.14 11.00 -0.64
N ASP A 719 7.48 9.87 -0.43
CA ASP A 719 6.46 9.36 -1.35
C ASP A 719 5.24 10.28 -1.41
N PHE A 720 4.82 10.84 -0.25
CA PHE A 720 3.76 11.85 -0.19
C PHE A 720 4.13 13.12 -0.97
N ASN A 721 5.35 13.63 -0.80
CA ASN A 721 5.81 14.83 -1.49
C ASN A 721 5.88 14.63 -2.99
N ASN A 722 6.29 13.45 -3.48
CA ASN A 722 6.31 13.14 -4.91
C ASN A 722 4.90 13.17 -5.53
N ILE A 723 3.91 12.58 -4.86
CA ILE A 723 2.51 12.60 -5.30
C ILE A 723 1.97 14.04 -5.31
N LEU A 724 2.22 14.80 -4.24
CA LEU A 724 1.75 16.18 -4.12
C LEU A 724 2.43 17.11 -5.15
N THR A 725 3.67 16.83 -5.53
CA THR A 725 4.42 17.59 -6.56
C THR A 725 3.73 17.49 -7.90
N ALA A 726 3.31 16.28 -8.29
CA ALA A 726 2.60 16.07 -9.54
C ALA A 726 1.24 16.78 -9.55
N ILE A 727 0.48 16.71 -8.45
CA ILE A 727 -0.86 17.31 -8.36
C ILE A 727 -0.77 18.84 -8.36
N LEU A 728 0.04 19.42 -7.45
CA LEU A 728 0.19 20.87 -7.33
C LEU A 728 0.80 21.49 -8.59
N GLY A 729 1.73 20.79 -9.24
CA GLY A 729 2.37 21.27 -10.45
C GLY A 729 1.44 21.34 -11.65
N ASN A 730 0.60 20.33 -11.86
CA ASN A 730 -0.42 20.38 -12.91
C ASN A 730 -1.48 21.45 -12.64
N ILE A 731 -1.93 21.59 -11.39
CA ILE A 731 -2.87 22.66 -11.02
C ILE A 731 -2.26 24.05 -11.30
N GLY A 732 -1.00 24.26 -10.93
CA GLY A 732 -0.28 25.51 -11.19
C GLY A 732 -0.10 25.82 -12.68
N LEU A 733 0.19 24.80 -13.51
CA LEU A 733 0.30 24.97 -14.97
C LEU A 733 -1.03 25.38 -15.61
N VAL A 734 -2.16 24.83 -15.14
CA VAL A 734 -3.48 25.22 -15.63
C VAL A 734 -3.78 26.66 -15.22
N LEU A 735 -3.52 27.05 -13.96
CA LEU A 735 -3.79 28.40 -13.45
C LEU A 735 -3.00 29.53 -14.14
N LEU A 736 -1.93 29.22 -14.89
CA LEU A 736 -1.17 30.19 -15.67
C LEU A 736 -1.71 30.46 -17.08
N GLN A 737 -2.77 29.78 -17.49
CA GLN A 737 -3.39 30.01 -18.79
C GLN A 737 -4.24 31.29 -18.75
N GLU A 738 -4.10 32.15 -19.76
CA GLU A 738 -4.79 33.46 -19.83
C GLU A 738 -6.33 33.36 -19.89
N VAL A 739 -6.89 32.17 -20.18
CA VAL A 739 -8.32 31.96 -20.41
C VAL A 739 -8.84 30.80 -19.55
N ILE A 740 -9.18 31.09 -18.29
CA ILE A 740 -9.89 30.15 -17.41
C ILE A 740 -11.19 30.79 -16.93
N LYS A 741 -12.30 30.06 -17.02
CA LYS A 741 -13.60 30.50 -16.46
C LYS A 741 -13.48 30.58 -14.93
N SER A 742 -14.01 31.64 -14.29
CA SER A 742 -13.82 31.89 -12.85
C SER A 742 -14.22 30.70 -11.97
N GLU A 743 -15.33 30.01 -12.28
CA GLU A 743 -15.80 28.86 -11.51
C GLU A 743 -14.82 27.66 -11.55
N VAL A 744 -14.12 27.46 -12.66
CA VAL A 744 -13.08 26.42 -12.80
C VAL A 744 -11.81 26.86 -12.07
N GLN A 745 -11.49 28.15 -12.13
CA GLN A 745 -10.37 28.73 -11.41
C GLN A 745 -10.56 28.56 -9.88
N ASP A 746 -11.75 28.84 -9.36
CA ASP A 746 -12.08 28.71 -7.93
C ASP A 746 -11.98 27.25 -7.45
N ARG A 747 -12.48 26.30 -8.24
CA ARG A 747 -12.36 24.86 -7.92
C ARG A 747 -10.92 24.38 -7.94
N LEU A 748 -10.11 24.86 -8.88
CA LEU A 748 -8.68 24.56 -8.94
C LEU A 748 -7.92 25.16 -7.76
N MET A 749 -8.25 26.39 -7.34
CA MET A 749 -7.67 26.99 -6.13
C MET A 749 -8.04 26.18 -4.87
N GLN A 750 -9.30 25.73 -4.73
CA GLN A 750 -9.71 24.88 -3.61
C GLN A 750 -8.98 23.53 -3.59
N ALA A 751 -8.82 22.88 -4.74
CA ALA A 751 -8.05 21.64 -4.85
C ALA A 751 -6.57 21.86 -4.51
N GLN A 752 -5.98 22.98 -4.98
CA GLN A 752 -4.62 23.38 -4.64
C GLN A 752 -4.46 23.55 -3.12
N GLN A 753 -5.42 24.19 -2.48
CA GLN A 753 -5.41 24.45 -1.05
C GLN A 753 -5.56 23.16 -0.21
N ALA A 754 -6.39 22.22 -0.65
CA ALA A 754 -6.50 20.90 -0.03
C ALA A 754 -5.18 20.10 -0.15
N CYS A 755 -4.50 20.18 -1.29
CA CYS A 755 -3.19 19.56 -1.47
C CYS A 755 -2.12 20.22 -0.59
N PHE A 756 -2.13 21.55 -0.42
CA PHE A 756 -1.25 22.23 0.53
C PHE A 756 -1.53 21.84 1.99
N GLN A 757 -2.79 21.60 2.35
CA GLN A 757 -3.15 21.08 3.68
C GLN A 757 -2.63 19.65 3.88
N ALA A 758 -2.77 18.78 2.89
CA ALA A 758 -2.22 17.42 2.92
C ALA A 758 -0.68 17.43 3.02
N GLN A 759 -0.02 18.33 2.29
CA GLN A 759 1.42 18.57 2.39
C GLN A 759 1.83 19.01 3.80
N THR A 760 1.06 19.93 4.38
CA THR A 760 1.30 20.40 5.74
C THR A 760 1.24 19.22 6.70
N LEU A 761 0.20 18.39 6.61
CA LEU A 761 0.02 17.20 7.46
C LEU A 761 1.17 16.19 7.35
N ALA A 762 1.63 15.90 6.12
CA ALA A 762 2.80 15.05 5.87
C ALA A 762 4.08 15.65 6.47
N ARG A 763 4.25 16.98 6.35
CA ARG A 763 5.36 17.71 6.96
C ARG A 763 5.29 17.72 8.49
N GLN A 764 4.09 17.74 9.10
CA GLN A 764 3.94 17.63 10.56
C GLN A 764 4.45 16.28 11.07
N LEU A 765 4.16 15.20 10.34
CA LEU A 765 4.66 13.84 10.60
C LEU A 765 6.19 13.75 10.46
N LEU A 766 6.75 14.38 9.41
CA LEU A 766 8.19 14.40 9.17
C LEU A 766 8.95 15.22 10.23
N THR A 767 8.46 16.43 10.55
CA THR A 767 9.06 17.33 11.56
C THR A 767 9.05 16.67 12.94
N PHE A 768 7.98 15.94 13.26
CA PHE A 768 7.85 15.17 14.50
C PHE A 768 8.82 13.98 14.57
N ALA A 769 9.02 13.29 13.45
CA ALA A 769 9.81 12.08 13.40
C ALA A 769 11.31 12.35 13.26
N LYS A 770 11.75 13.16 12.29
CA LYS A 770 13.16 13.44 12.01
C LYS A 770 13.75 14.58 12.82
N GLY A 771 12.93 15.41 13.47
CA GLY A 771 13.42 16.59 14.17
C GLY A 771 14.28 17.45 13.24
N GLY A 772 13.79 17.70 12.02
CA GLY A 772 14.49 18.48 11.01
C GLY A 772 15.14 19.74 11.57
N ALA A 773 16.39 20.01 11.18
CA ALA A 773 17.09 21.21 11.62
C ALA A 773 16.27 22.43 11.14
N PRO A 774 15.70 23.25 12.04
CA PRO A 774 14.83 24.35 11.65
C PRO A 774 15.62 25.37 10.81
N ILE A 775 15.01 25.86 9.72
CA ILE A 775 15.58 26.93 8.91
C ILE A 775 15.32 28.25 9.65
N LYS A 776 16.18 28.57 10.61
CA LYS A 776 15.97 29.73 11.50
C LYS A 776 16.18 31.04 10.75
N ARG A 777 15.20 31.94 10.84
CA ARG A 777 15.26 33.34 10.41
C ARG A 777 14.87 34.24 11.56
N ILE A 778 15.11 35.55 11.47
CA ILE A 778 14.65 36.49 12.50
C ILE A 778 13.15 36.71 12.31
N VAL A 779 12.34 36.34 13.30
CA VAL A 779 10.87 36.32 13.23
C VAL A 779 10.25 37.34 14.19
N CYS A 780 9.26 38.08 13.69
CA CYS A 780 8.38 38.92 14.51
C CYS A 780 7.24 38.08 15.10
N LEU A 781 7.37 37.70 16.37
CA LEU A 781 6.37 36.86 17.06
C LEU A 781 5.00 37.53 17.18
N ALA A 782 4.95 38.86 17.30
CA ALA A 782 3.69 39.60 17.40
C ALA A 782 2.81 39.42 16.14
N LYS A 783 3.43 39.47 14.96
CA LYS A 783 2.74 39.23 13.68
C LYS A 783 2.29 37.77 13.56
N LEU A 784 3.20 36.85 13.86
CA LEU A 784 2.94 35.41 13.76
C LEU A 784 1.80 34.95 14.70
N LEU A 785 1.74 35.48 15.92
CA LEU A 785 0.66 35.18 16.88
C LEU A 785 -0.70 35.69 16.38
N LYS A 786 -0.75 36.92 15.86
CA LYS A 786 -1.98 37.48 15.28
C LYS A 786 -2.47 36.63 14.11
N GLU A 787 -1.59 36.28 13.18
CA GLU A 787 -1.90 35.42 12.04
C GLU A 787 -2.40 34.04 12.49
N SER A 788 -1.74 33.43 13.47
CA SER A 788 -2.13 32.11 14.00
C SER A 788 -3.52 32.15 14.65
N VAL A 789 -3.81 33.19 15.44
CA VAL A 789 -5.12 33.38 16.08
C VAL A 789 -6.22 33.57 15.02
N THR A 790 -6.00 34.47 14.06
CA THR A 790 -6.97 34.74 12.99
C THR A 790 -7.24 33.48 12.16
N LEU A 791 -6.20 32.74 11.76
CA LEU A 791 -6.36 31.55 10.94
C LEU A 791 -7.03 30.39 11.68
N THR A 792 -6.66 30.13 12.93
CA THR A 792 -7.15 28.94 13.66
C THR A 792 -8.56 29.14 14.22
N LEU A 793 -8.90 30.34 14.71
CA LEU A 793 -10.18 30.60 15.37
C LEU A 793 -11.24 31.23 14.44
N SER A 794 -10.91 31.45 13.16
CA SER A 794 -11.87 31.97 12.17
C SER A 794 -13.04 31.01 11.98
N GLY A 795 -14.25 31.47 12.29
CA GLY A 795 -15.48 30.68 12.19
C GLY A 795 -15.78 29.78 13.40
N SER A 796 -14.98 29.88 14.47
CA SER A 796 -15.27 29.23 15.75
C SER A 796 -16.23 30.08 16.61
N ASN A 797 -16.94 29.43 17.53
CA ASN A 797 -17.74 30.05 18.59
C ASN A 797 -16.89 30.55 19.78
N THR A 798 -15.57 30.46 19.68
CA THR A 798 -14.62 30.84 20.72
C THR A 798 -14.09 32.26 20.48
N LEU A 799 -14.17 33.12 21.50
CA LEU A 799 -13.61 34.47 21.47
C LEU A 799 -12.13 34.45 21.89
N CYS A 800 -11.29 35.27 21.26
CA CYS A 800 -9.87 35.39 21.63
C CYS A 800 -9.55 36.75 22.23
N ASP A 801 -8.90 36.75 23.39
CA ASP A 801 -8.37 37.92 24.10
C ASP A 801 -6.84 37.93 23.95
N LEU A 802 -6.31 38.83 23.12
CA LEU A 802 -4.90 38.88 22.71
C LEU A 802 -4.18 40.07 23.34
N SER A 803 -3.15 39.80 24.16
CA SER A 803 -2.34 40.83 24.83
C SER A 803 -0.87 40.73 24.44
N ILE A 804 -0.41 41.63 23.59
CA ILE A 804 0.98 41.66 23.08
C ILE A 804 1.56 43.07 23.28
N PRO A 805 2.71 43.22 23.96
CA PRO A 805 3.37 44.52 24.13
C PRO A 805 3.91 45.02 22.79
N ALA A 806 3.97 46.35 22.63
CA ALA A 806 4.42 46.99 21.40
C ALA A 806 5.88 46.66 21.05
N GLU A 807 6.74 46.46 22.05
CA GLU A 807 8.18 46.21 21.90
C GLU A 807 8.57 44.77 22.28
N LEU A 808 7.90 43.77 21.69
CA LEU A 808 8.26 42.37 21.90
C LEU A 808 9.58 42.04 21.17
N TRP A 809 10.50 41.34 21.83
CA TRP A 809 11.79 40.99 21.22
C TRP A 809 11.65 39.99 20.06
N ALA A 810 12.56 40.07 19.09
CA ALA A 810 12.62 39.14 17.97
C ALA A 810 13.23 37.80 18.41
N VAL A 811 12.92 36.73 17.67
CA VAL A 811 13.50 35.39 17.90
C VAL A 811 14.06 34.82 16.60
N GLU A 812 15.13 34.03 16.69
CA GLU A 812 15.72 33.33 15.55
C GLU A 812 15.08 31.93 15.41
N ALA A 813 14.10 31.80 14.53
CA ALA A 813 13.24 30.64 14.42
C ALA A 813 12.69 30.36 13.02
N ASP A 814 12.20 29.14 12.79
CA ASP A 814 11.39 28.79 11.63
C ASP A 814 9.94 29.23 11.89
N ALA A 815 9.50 30.26 11.16
CA ALA A 815 8.16 30.83 11.32
C ALA A 815 7.03 29.83 11.02
N GLY A 816 7.23 28.92 10.07
CA GLY A 816 6.24 27.90 9.71
C GLY A 816 6.07 26.87 10.82
N GLN A 817 7.17 26.38 11.38
CA GLN A 817 7.13 25.46 12.51
C GLN A 817 6.52 26.14 13.76
N LEU A 818 6.93 27.36 14.10
CA LEU A 818 6.35 28.07 15.25
C LEU A 818 4.86 28.36 15.07
N GLY A 819 4.43 28.81 13.89
CA GLY A 819 3.01 29.01 13.59
C GLY A 819 2.19 27.73 13.75
N GLN A 820 2.75 26.58 13.35
CA GLN A 820 2.13 25.28 13.57
C GLN A 820 2.01 24.92 15.06
N ALA A 821 3.06 25.17 15.86
CA ALA A 821 3.00 24.93 17.30
C ALA A 821 1.90 25.77 17.96
N PHE A 822 1.79 27.05 17.60
CA PHE A 822 0.74 27.94 18.10
C PHE A 822 -0.65 27.50 17.66
N SER A 823 -0.83 27.14 16.39
CA SER A 823 -2.11 26.62 15.89
C SER A 823 -2.56 25.35 16.63
N ASN A 824 -1.63 24.45 16.98
CA ASN A 824 -1.96 23.25 17.75
C ASN A 824 -2.42 23.57 19.18
N LEU A 825 -1.79 24.55 19.83
CA LEU A 825 -2.22 25.00 21.16
C LEU A 825 -3.60 25.66 21.11
N LEU A 826 -3.83 26.54 20.14
CA LEU A 826 -5.09 27.24 19.92
C LEU A 826 -6.23 26.28 19.56
N MET A 827 -5.99 25.30 18.70
CA MET A 827 -6.99 24.31 18.33
C MET A 827 -7.37 23.40 19.51
N ASN A 828 -6.41 23.04 20.37
CA ASN A 828 -6.72 22.29 21.60
C ASN A 828 -7.57 23.10 22.58
N ALA A 829 -7.26 24.40 22.72
CA ALA A 829 -8.04 25.33 23.53
C ALA A 829 -9.49 25.44 23.00
N ASP A 830 -9.65 25.67 21.71
CA ASP A 830 -10.95 25.76 21.03
C ASP A 830 -11.78 24.50 21.21
N GLN A 831 -11.21 23.34 20.91
CA GLN A 831 -11.91 22.07 21.06
C GLN A 831 -12.25 21.74 22.52
N ALA A 832 -11.56 22.33 23.51
CA ALA A 832 -11.90 22.15 24.92
C ALA A 832 -13.14 22.94 25.35
N MET A 833 -13.64 23.81 24.47
CA MET A 833 -14.80 24.69 24.67
C MET A 833 -15.81 24.56 23.53
N PRO A 834 -16.42 23.38 23.33
CA PRO A 834 -17.31 23.11 22.18
C PRO A 834 -18.58 23.98 22.13
N GLU A 835 -19.03 24.52 23.27
CA GLU A 835 -20.17 25.45 23.35
C GLU A 835 -19.74 26.94 23.25
N GLY A 836 -18.45 27.21 22.98
CA GLY A 836 -17.86 28.54 23.00
C GLY A 836 -17.22 28.90 24.35
N GLY A 837 -16.42 29.95 24.37
CA GLY A 837 -15.64 30.40 25.54
C GLY A 837 -14.60 31.44 25.17
N VAL A 838 -13.71 31.80 26.11
CA VAL A 838 -12.62 32.77 25.86
C VAL A 838 -11.25 32.09 25.93
N VAL A 839 -10.45 32.22 24.86
CA VAL A 839 -9.02 31.88 24.84
C VAL A 839 -8.20 33.15 25.04
N LYS A 840 -7.41 33.21 26.10
CA LYS A 840 -6.47 34.30 26.34
C LYS A 840 -5.09 33.94 25.80
N VAL A 841 -4.52 34.82 25.00
CA VAL A 841 -3.15 34.67 24.48
C VAL A 841 -2.36 35.92 24.88
N ALA A 842 -1.28 35.75 25.64
CA ALA A 842 -0.43 36.85 26.07
C ALA A 842 1.05 36.62 25.76
N ALA A 843 1.78 37.70 25.52
CA ALA A 843 3.22 37.68 25.26
C ALA A 843 3.94 38.70 26.16
N GLU A 844 5.14 38.37 26.66
CA GLU A 844 5.96 39.30 27.45
C GLU A 844 7.47 39.03 27.26
N ASN A 845 8.29 40.07 27.40
CA ASN A 845 9.74 39.94 27.39
C ASN A 845 10.24 39.57 28.79
N LEU A 846 11.17 38.63 28.88
CA LEU A 846 11.70 38.11 30.13
C LEU A 846 13.22 38.01 30.09
N ILE A 847 13.91 38.67 31.03
CA ILE A 847 15.36 38.47 31.22
C ILE A 847 15.56 37.42 32.31
N VAL A 848 16.17 36.31 31.93
CA VAL A 848 16.50 35.21 32.84
C VAL A 848 17.95 35.35 33.27
N GLN A 849 18.22 35.35 34.57
CA GLN A 849 19.58 35.37 35.13
C GLN A 849 20.12 33.93 35.24
N ALA A 850 21.45 33.74 35.17
CA ALA A 850 22.13 32.45 35.10
C ALA A 850 21.93 31.47 36.29
N LYS A 851 21.12 31.84 37.29
CA LYS A 851 20.72 31.04 38.46
C LYS A 851 19.23 31.18 38.81
N SER A 852 18.36 31.36 37.81
CA SER A 852 16.92 31.45 38.08
C SER A 852 16.31 30.08 38.40
N ALA A 853 15.18 30.05 39.12
CA ALA A 853 14.42 28.82 39.43
C ALA A 853 13.79 28.17 38.18
N LEU A 854 13.65 28.91 37.08
CA LEU A 854 13.35 28.34 35.77
C LEU A 854 14.65 27.73 35.23
N ALA A 855 14.65 26.44 34.88
CA ALA A 855 15.78 25.72 34.30
C ALA A 855 16.12 26.19 32.86
N LEU A 856 16.22 27.50 32.67
CA LEU A 856 16.57 28.21 31.44
C LEU A 856 17.99 28.79 31.60
N PRO A 857 18.83 28.73 30.54
CA PRO A 857 20.08 29.47 30.50
C PRO A 857 19.86 30.97 30.76
N GLY A 858 20.88 31.64 31.30
CA GLY A 858 20.81 33.10 31.46
C GLY A 858 20.77 33.79 30.10
N GLY A 859 19.80 34.68 29.88
CA GLY A 859 19.61 35.34 28.59
C GLY A 859 18.27 36.09 28.47
N LYS A 860 18.05 36.72 27.32
CA LYS A 860 16.77 37.36 26.96
C LYS A 860 15.85 36.31 26.36
N TYR A 861 14.61 36.27 26.82
CA TYR A 861 13.58 35.34 26.34
C TYR A 861 12.28 36.09 26.05
N VAL A 862 11.48 35.54 25.14
CA VAL A 862 10.08 35.89 24.96
C VAL A 862 9.23 34.80 25.59
N LYS A 863 8.35 35.18 26.53
CA LYS A 863 7.37 34.31 27.17
C LYS A 863 6.02 34.49 26.52
N LEU A 864 5.39 33.38 26.13
CA LEU A 864 4.06 33.34 25.53
C LEU A 864 3.15 32.45 26.40
N THR A 865 1.91 32.87 26.61
CA THR A 865 0.91 32.11 27.39
C THR A 865 -0.37 31.95 26.61
N PHE A 866 -0.90 30.72 26.58
CA PHE A 866 -2.16 30.34 25.93
C PHE A 866 -3.08 29.72 26.99
N THR A 867 -4.17 30.39 27.35
CA THR A 867 -5.09 29.99 28.42
C THR A 867 -6.50 29.77 27.88
N ASP A 868 -7.07 28.60 28.13
CA ASP A 868 -8.46 28.27 27.85
C ASP A 868 -9.31 28.19 29.13
N GLN A 869 -10.64 28.26 28.95
CA GLN A 869 -11.65 28.08 30.00
C GLN A 869 -12.42 26.76 29.82
N GLY A 870 -11.78 25.78 29.19
CA GLY A 870 -12.41 24.51 28.85
C GLY A 870 -12.48 23.54 30.01
N ILE A 871 -12.75 22.28 29.69
CA ILE A 871 -12.93 21.19 30.66
C ILE A 871 -11.68 20.90 31.54
N GLY A 872 -10.51 21.44 31.20
CA GLY A 872 -9.26 21.21 31.89
C GLY A 872 -8.70 19.79 31.73
N ILE A 873 -7.46 19.58 32.15
CA ILE A 873 -6.73 18.33 32.05
C ILE A 873 -6.53 17.77 33.46
N SER A 874 -6.86 16.49 33.64
CA SER A 874 -6.67 15.83 34.93
C SER A 874 -5.18 15.72 35.29
N PRO A 875 -4.77 15.98 36.54
CA PRO A 875 -3.36 15.91 36.98
C PRO A 875 -2.67 14.58 36.67
N LYS A 876 -3.43 13.47 36.65
CA LYS A 876 -2.92 12.14 36.27
C LYS A 876 -2.41 12.04 34.83
N TYR A 877 -2.81 12.98 33.97
CA TYR A 877 -2.46 13.00 32.55
C TYR A 877 -1.46 14.09 32.18
N LEU A 878 -1.16 15.08 33.05
CA LEU A 878 -0.23 16.19 32.75
C LEU A 878 1.17 15.73 32.30
N ASN A 879 1.68 14.65 32.88
CA ASN A 879 2.98 14.09 32.52
C ASN A 879 2.94 13.27 31.21
N LYS A 880 1.76 13.09 30.61
CA LYS A 880 1.52 12.26 29.42
C LYS A 880 0.96 13.05 28.23
N ILE A 881 0.55 14.30 28.40
CA ILE A 881 -0.12 15.05 27.33
C ILE A 881 0.79 15.38 26.15
N PHE A 882 2.10 15.34 26.37
CA PHE A 882 3.10 15.48 25.32
C PHE A 882 3.51 14.12 24.74
N ASP A 883 3.00 12.99 25.26
CA ASP A 883 3.28 11.66 24.71
C ASP A 883 2.55 11.49 23.36
N PRO A 884 3.20 10.88 22.35
CA PRO A 884 2.59 10.69 21.04
C PRO A 884 1.35 9.79 21.08
N TYR A 885 0.32 10.13 20.30
CA TYR A 885 -0.98 9.44 20.20
C TYR A 885 -1.81 9.46 21.50
N PHE A 886 -1.36 10.18 22.52
CA PHE A 886 -2.14 10.34 23.74
C PHE A 886 -3.29 11.31 23.48
N SER A 887 -4.52 10.79 23.51
CA SER A 887 -5.75 11.58 23.42
C SER A 887 -6.79 11.01 24.36
N THR A 888 -7.51 11.88 25.05
CA THR A 888 -8.65 11.51 25.89
C THR A 888 -9.99 11.64 25.14
N ARG A 889 -9.96 11.90 23.82
CA ARG A 889 -11.14 12.22 23.01
C ARG A 889 -11.31 11.28 21.82
N HIS A 890 -12.58 10.97 21.50
CA HIS A 890 -12.98 9.96 20.51
C HIS A 890 -12.71 10.34 19.03
N LYS A 891 -12.37 11.60 18.73
CA LYS A 891 -12.06 12.13 17.38
C LYS A 891 -10.70 12.86 17.29
N GLY A 892 -9.84 12.80 18.31
CA GLY A 892 -8.55 13.52 18.33
C GLY A 892 -7.38 12.63 17.91
N SER A 893 -6.51 13.10 17.01
CA SER A 893 -5.34 12.35 16.53
C SER A 893 -4.25 12.10 17.59
N GLY A 894 -4.27 12.85 18.70
CA GLY A 894 -3.30 12.72 19.79
C GLY A 894 -1.88 13.16 19.44
N LEU A 895 -1.67 13.86 18.32
CA LEU A 895 -0.35 14.30 17.85
C LEU A 895 -0.07 15.81 18.08
N GLY A 896 -1.10 16.63 18.26
CA GLY A 896 -0.96 18.10 18.26
C GLY A 896 -0.02 18.67 19.34
N LEU A 897 -0.19 18.26 20.60
CA LEU A 897 0.65 18.73 21.71
C LEU A 897 2.07 18.18 21.65
N THR A 898 2.22 16.92 21.24
CA THR A 898 3.52 16.28 21.00
C THR A 898 4.32 17.04 19.94
N THR A 899 3.68 17.44 18.85
CA THR A 899 4.31 18.26 17.80
C THR A 899 4.68 19.65 18.30
N ALA A 900 3.81 20.31 19.07
CA ALA A 900 4.12 21.62 19.65
C ALA A 900 5.34 21.54 20.59
N TYR A 901 5.41 20.50 21.44
CA TYR A 901 6.55 20.27 22.32
C TYR A 901 7.87 20.09 21.56
N ALA A 902 7.88 19.25 20.52
CA ALA A 902 9.06 18.99 19.71
C ALA A 902 9.56 20.24 18.98
N ILE A 903 8.65 21.00 18.38
CA ILE A 903 8.97 22.24 17.67
C ILE A 903 9.62 23.26 18.61
N ILE A 904 9.01 23.51 19.78
CA ILE A 904 9.55 24.48 20.75
C ILE A 904 10.95 24.05 21.23
N LYS A 905 11.15 22.76 21.49
CA LYS A 905 12.46 22.21 21.85
C LYS A 905 13.52 22.39 20.75
N ASN A 906 13.18 22.13 19.49
CA ASN A 906 14.10 22.31 18.34
C ASN A 906 14.49 23.79 18.12
N HIS A 907 13.69 24.71 18.65
CA HIS A 907 13.97 26.15 18.68
C HIS A 907 14.72 26.62 19.93
N ALA A 908 15.31 25.68 20.69
CA ALA A 908 15.95 25.95 21.98
C ALA A 908 15.02 26.62 23.01
N GLY A 909 13.72 26.44 22.83
CA GLY A 909 12.69 26.91 23.75
C GLY A 909 12.22 25.84 24.74
N ILE A 910 11.39 26.28 25.68
CA ILE A 910 10.76 25.42 26.69
C ILE A 910 9.25 25.65 26.69
N ILE A 911 8.46 24.59 26.83
CA ILE A 911 7.01 24.66 27.04
C ILE A 911 6.65 24.06 28.41
N GLN A 912 5.72 24.70 29.10
CA GLN A 912 5.17 24.31 30.40
C GLN A 912 3.65 24.30 30.34
N VAL A 913 3.02 23.55 31.24
CA VAL A 913 1.56 23.43 31.32
C VAL A 913 1.11 23.51 32.78
N ASP A 914 0.03 24.24 33.02
CA ASP A 914 -0.73 24.24 34.27
C ASP A 914 -2.22 24.03 33.94
N SER A 915 -2.92 23.16 34.66
CA SER A 915 -4.31 22.83 34.32
C SER A 915 -5.11 22.35 35.54
N GLN A 916 -6.39 22.73 35.58
CA GLN A 916 -7.34 22.27 36.61
C GLN A 916 -8.65 21.82 35.95
N VAL A 917 -9.13 20.65 36.36
CA VAL A 917 -10.37 20.04 35.82
C VAL A 917 -11.57 20.94 36.12
N GLY A 918 -12.33 21.29 35.09
CA GLY A 918 -13.50 22.16 35.17
C GLY A 918 -13.19 23.66 35.21
N ILE A 919 -11.91 24.06 35.16
CA ILE A 919 -11.49 25.48 35.18
C ILE A 919 -10.79 25.88 33.87
N GLY A 920 -9.90 25.03 33.35
CA GLY A 920 -9.21 25.30 32.08
C GLY A 920 -7.71 24.93 32.12
N THR A 921 -7.01 25.23 31.03
CA THR A 921 -5.57 24.92 30.87
C THR A 921 -4.78 26.14 30.43
N THR A 922 -3.56 26.28 30.93
CA THR A 922 -2.59 27.29 30.50
C THR A 922 -1.30 26.63 30.03
N PHE A 923 -0.92 26.89 28.79
CA PHE A 923 0.40 26.54 28.25
C PHE A 923 1.31 27.77 28.22
N THR A 924 2.52 27.65 28.75
CA THR A 924 3.54 28.71 28.77
C THR A 924 4.75 28.32 27.94
N VAL A 925 5.16 29.13 26.97
CA VAL A 925 6.27 28.89 26.05
C VAL A 925 7.34 29.96 26.24
N TYR A 926 8.61 29.55 26.31
CA TYR A 926 9.78 30.43 26.40
C TYR A 926 10.66 30.24 25.17
N LEU A 927 10.97 31.31 24.45
CA LEU A 927 11.86 31.30 23.28
C LEU A 927 13.04 32.26 23.46
N PRO A 928 14.28 31.86 23.13
CA PRO A 928 15.43 32.76 23.25
C PRO A 928 15.29 33.93 22.27
N ALA A 929 15.41 35.14 22.81
CA ALA A 929 15.36 36.36 22.05
C ALA A 929 16.71 36.65 21.37
N THR A 930 16.67 37.27 20.21
CA THR A 930 17.84 37.72 19.47
C THR A 930 17.91 39.25 19.45
N GLU A 931 19.13 39.77 19.50
CA GLU A 931 19.39 41.21 19.32
C GLU A 931 19.50 41.61 17.85
N LYS A 932 19.47 40.63 16.93
CA LYS A 932 19.47 40.90 15.50
C LYS A 932 18.11 41.49 15.09
N GLU A 933 18.13 42.66 14.45
CA GLU A 933 16.91 43.32 13.97
C GLU A 933 16.23 42.49 12.88
N THR A 934 14.89 42.43 12.91
CA THR A 934 14.10 41.81 11.84
C THR A 934 14.43 42.49 10.53
N VAL A 935 14.99 41.74 9.58
CA VAL A 935 14.97 42.17 8.17
C VAL A 935 13.50 42.23 7.78
N GLN A 936 12.99 43.44 7.58
CA GLN A 936 11.65 43.62 7.06
C GLN A 936 11.65 43.02 5.64
N ASP A 937 11.03 41.86 5.47
CA ASP A 937 10.54 41.45 4.17
C ASP A 937 9.40 42.42 3.82
N GLU A 938 9.76 43.53 3.19
CA GLU A 938 8.82 44.29 2.40
C GLU A 938 8.19 43.31 1.38
N PRO A 939 6.86 43.33 1.19
CA PRO A 939 6.23 42.57 0.13
C PRO A 939 6.76 43.11 -1.21
N ARG A 940 7.83 42.50 -1.74
CA ARG A 940 8.36 42.84 -3.05
C ARG A 940 7.33 42.41 -4.10
N SER A 941 6.93 43.38 -4.89
CA SER A 941 6.02 43.22 -6.02
C SER A 941 6.50 42.14 -6.97
N VAL A 942 5.57 41.25 -7.33
CA VAL A 942 5.76 40.16 -8.31
C VAL A 942 6.05 40.77 -9.69
N GLU A 943 7.31 41.02 -10.00
CA GLU A 943 7.75 41.32 -11.37
C GLU A 943 8.23 40.04 -12.07
N SER A 944 7.82 39.91 -13.34
CA SER A 944 8.02 38.84 -14.32
C SER A 944 9.03 37.74 -13.95
N ILE A 945 8.52 36.53 -13.70
CA ILE A 945 9.26 35.31 -13.34
C ILE A 945 9.91 34.65 -14.59
N ARG A 946 9.81 35.27 -15.78
CA ARG A 946 10.35 34.71 -17.03
C ARG A 946 11.86 34.88 -17.13
N GLY A 947 12.55 33.86 -17.62
CA GLY A 947 14.00 33.83 -17.86
C GLY A 947 14.38 33.17 -19.19
N GLN A 948 15.69 33.11 -19.48
CA GLN A 948 16.28 32.47 -20.66
C GLN A 948 17.54 31.71 -20.24
N GLY A 949 17.80 30.56 -20.85
CA GLY A 949 18.95 29.70 -20.55
C GLY A 949 18.64 28.22 -20.77
N LYS A 950 19.68 27.38 -20.77
CA LYS A 950 19.61 25.92 -20.96
C LYS A 950 19.86 25.20 -19.64
N ILE A 951 18.89 24.38 -19.20
CA ILE A 951 18.91 23.71 -17.90
C ILE A 951 18.89 22.19 -18.08
N LEU A 952 19.76 21.49 -17.37
CA LEU A 952 19.74 20.03 -17.31
C LEU A 952 19.08 19.58 -16.00
N VAL A 953 18.07 18.71 -16.07
CA VAL A 953 17.31 18.25 -14.90
C VAL A 953 17.45 16.75 -14.75
N MET A 954 17.82 16.31 -13.55
CA MET A 954 17.91 14.92 -13.15
C MET A 954 16.96 14.62 -12.01
N ASP A 955 16.10 13.64 -12.20
CA ASP A 955 15.17 13.11 -11.20
C ASP A 955 14.82 11.68 -11.63
N ASP A 956 14.71 10.69 -10.75
CA ASP A 956 14.39 9.31 -11.14
C ASP A 956 12.89 9.13 -11.41
N GLU A 957 12.07 9.83 -10.64
CA GLU A 957 10.62 9.81 -10.73
C GLU A 957 10.14 10.56 -11.99
N LYS A 958 9.68 9.80 -12.99
CA LYS A 958 9.28 10.34 -14.29
C LYS A 958 8.25 11.45 -14.18
N MET A 959 7.26 11.31 -13.29
CA MET A 959 6.22 12.31 -13.12
C MET A 959 6.76 13.65 -12.58
N VAL A 960 7.67 13.61 -11.61
CA VAL A 960 8.28 14.80 -11.02
C VAL A 960 9.21 15.47 -12.04
N ARG A 961 10.01 14.67 -12.75
CA ARG A 961 10.89 15.11 -13.85
C ARG A 961 10.13 15.84 -14.95
N ASP A 962 9.02 15.26 -15.42
CA ASP A 962 8.21 15.81 -16.50
C ASP A 962 7.52 17.12 -16.09
N VAL A 963 6.98 17.18 -14.86
CA VAL A 963 6.31 18.39 -14.33
C VAL A 963 7.32 19.53 -14.16
N LEU A 964 8.48 19.28 -13.56
CA LEU A 964 9.54 20.27 -13.41
C LEU A 964 10.02 20.79 -14.77
N GLY A 965 10.22 19.89 -15.74
CA GLY A 965 10.58 20.25 -17.10
C GLY A 965 9.56 21.20 -17.74
N ARG A 966 8.26 20.91 -17.62
CA ARG A 966 7.19 21.78 -18.15
C ARG A 966 7.15 23.13 -17.46
N MET A 967 7.33 23.18 -16.13
CA MET A 967 7.37 24.45 -15.41
C MET A 967 8.51 25.35 -15.91
N LEU A 968 9.72 24.81 -16.06
CA LEU A 968 10.87 25.55 -16.57
C LEU A 968 10.70 26.01 -18.01
N MET A 969 10.12 25.17 -18.88
CA MET A 969 9.77 25.56 -20.25
C MET A 969 8.76 26.71 -20.28
N GLN A 970 7.74 26.66 -19.41
CA GLN A 970 6.73 27.72 -19.28
C GLN A 970 7.34 29.05 -18.78
N LEU A 971 8.43 28.96 -18.01
CA LEU A 971 9.20 30.11 -17.54
C LEU A 971 10.19 30.65 -18.60
N GLY A 972 10.34 29.98 -19.75
CA GLY A 972 11.16 30.44 -20.88
C GLY A 972 12.53 29.76 -21.03
N TYR A 973 12.82 28.72 -20.25
CA TYR A 973 14.09 27.99 -20.33
C TYR A 973 14.02 26.81 -21.32
N THR A 974 15.16 26.49 -21.94
CA THR A 974 15.34 25.23 -22.68
C THR A 974 15.77 24.15 -21.71
N VAL A 975 15.11 22.99 -21.68
CA VAL A 975 15.33 21.98 -20.65
C VAL A 975 15.66 20.64 -21.26
N GLU A 976 16.68 19.97 -20.73
CA GLU A 976 17.01 18.58 -21.03
C GLU A 976 16.78 17.72 -19.77
N LEU A 977 16.13 16.56 -19.94
CA LEU A 977 15.71 15.71 -18.83
C LEU A 977 16.47 14.38 -18.85
N VAL A 978 17.01 13.96 -17.71
CA VAL A 978 17.70 12.67 -17.53
C VAL A 978 17.23 11.99 -16.25
N CYS A 979 17.41 10.67 -16.14
CA CYS A 979 16.89 9.89 -15.00
C CYS A 979 17.95 9.45 -13.99
N GLU A 980 19.24 9.67 -14.26
CA GLU A 980 20.35 9.24 -13.39
C GLU A 980 21.61 10.08 -13.58
N GLY A 981 22.52 10.06 -12.60
CA GLY A 981 23.72 10.89 -12.58
C GLY A 981 24.76 10.56 -13.64
N SER A 982 24.87 9.30 -14.08
CA SER A 982 25.73 8.89 -15.20
C SER A 982 25.38 9.66 -16.48
N GLN A 983 24.09 9.78 -16.77
CA GLN A 983 23.58 10.52 -17.92
C GLN A 983 23.83 12.02 -17.78
N VAL A 984 23.75 12.57 -16.56
CA VAL A 984 24.10 13.98 -16.32
C VAL A 984 25.54 14.26 -16.75
N LEU A 985 26.49 13.41 -16.33
CA LEU A 985 27.91 13.58 -16.67
C LEU A 985 28.16 13.46 -18.17
N GLU A 986 27.55 12.47 -18.82
CA GLU A 986 27.64 12.28 -20.27
C GLU A 986 27.14 13.52 -21.03
N ARG A 987 25.93 13.98 -20.71
CA ARG A 987 25.30 15.15 -21.36
C ARG A 987 26.06 16.44 -21.09
N PHE A 988 26.53 16.64 -19.86
CA PHE A 988 27.27 17.84 -19.49
C PHE A 988 28.62 17.93 -20.23
N VAL A 989 29.36 16.82 -20.35
CA VAL A 989 30.61 16.77 -21.13
C VAL A 989 30.33 16.97 -22.63
N GLN A 990 29.28 16.35 -23.16
CA GLN A 990 28.88 16.51 -24.56
C GLN A 990 28.53 17.96 -24.90
N ALA A 991 27.74 18.61 -24.05
CA ALA A 991 27.32 20.01 -24.17
C ALA A 991 28.50 20.99 -24.11
N LYS A 992 29.48 20.73 -23.23
CA LYS A 992 30.70 21.53 -23.12
C LYS A 992 31.61 21.39 -24.35
N LYS A 993 31.74 20.17 -24.90
CA LYS A 993 32.50 19.92 -26.14
C LYS A 993 31.85 20.53 -27.38
N SER A 994 30.52 20.58 -27.43
CA SER A 994 29.77 21.11 -28.57
C SER A 994 29.58 22.64 -28.54
N GLY A 995 30.13 23.34 -27.54
CA GLY A 995 30.02 24.80 -27.41
C GLY A 995 28.64 25.30 -26.98
N SER A 996 27.78 24.43 -26.45
CA SER A 996 26.45 24.77 -25.93
C SER A 996 26.28 24.26 -24.49
N PRO A 997 27.02 24.84 -23.53
CA PRO A 997 27.00 24.41 -22.14
C PRO A 997 25.63 24.66 -21.49
N PHE A 998 25.35 23.96 -20.40
CA PHE A 998 24.18 24.23 -19.57
C PHE A 998 24.45 25.43 -18.65
N ASP A 999 23.49 26.34 -18.56
CA ASP A 999 23.53 27.52 -17.68
C ASP A 999 23.22 27.15 -16.23
N ALA A 1000 22.45 26.09 -16.00
CA ALA A 1000 22.23 25.50 -14.69
C ALA A 1000 21.91 23.99 -14.78
N VAL A 1001 22.13 23.27 -13.68
CA VAL A 1001 21.77 21.86 -13.54
C VAL A 1001 20.92 21.69 -12.28
N ILE A 1002 19.76 21.04 -12.38
CA ILE A 1002 18.92 20.69 -11.22
C ILE A 1002 19.06 19.20 -10.96
N LEU A 1003 19.51 18.83 -9.77
CA LEU A 1003 19.84 17.44 -9.43
C LEU A 1003 19.01 16.94 -8.25
N ASP A 1004 18.22 15.89 -8.47
CA ASP A 1004 17.60 15.17 -7.37
C ASP A 1004 18.65 14.48 -6.50
N LEU A 1005 18.47 14.61 -5.19
CA LEU A 1005 19.51 14.26 -4.25
C LEU A 1005 19.69 12.75 -4.09
N THR A 1006 18.59 11.99 -4.16
CA THR A 1006 18.54 10.54 -3.91
C THR A 1006 17.97 9.79 -5.11
N ILE A 1007 18.71 8.82 -5.64
CA ILE A 1007 18.25 7.92 -6.72
C ILE A 1007 18.46 6.47 -6.27
N PRO A 1008 17.39 5.64 -6.11
CA PRO A 1008 17.50 4.24 -5.72
C PRO A 1008 18.25 3.41 -6.78
N GLY A 1009 19.33 2.73 -6.37
CA GLY A 1009 20.09 1.84 -7.26
C GLY A 1009 20.97 2.53 -8.31
N GLY A 1010 21.07 3.87 -8.30
CA GLY A 1010 21.82 4.67 -9.28
C GLY A 1010 22.69 5.78 -8.68
N LEU A 1011 23.33 6.59 -9.54
CA LEU A 1011 24.18 7.72 -9.12
C LEU A 1011 23.32 8.95 -8.77
N GLY A 1012 23.15 9.24 -7.48
CA GLY A 1012 22.37 10.40 -6.99
C GLY A 1012 23.11 11.74 -6.99
N GLY A 1013 22.38 12.84 -6.75
CA GLY A 1013 22.86 14.22 -6.95
C GLY A 1013 24.14 14.60 -6.20
N LYS A 1014 24.34 14.07 -4.98
CA LYS A 1014 25.55 14.33 -4.17
C LYS A 1014 26.84 13.80 -4.81
N SER A 1015 26.77 12.62 -5.44
CA SER A 1015 27.92 12.05 -6.13
C SER A 1015 28.12 12.72 -7.49
N THR A 1016 27.02 13.02 -8.18
CA THR A 1016 27.02 13.69 -9.48
C THR A 1016 27.67 15.07 -9.42
N ILE A 1017 27.35 15.90 -8.43
CA ILE A 1017 27.92 17.26 -8.32
C ILE A 1017 29.45 17.25 -8.11
N ARG A 1018 29.98 16.26 -7.38
CA ARG A 1018 31.44 16.13 -7.17
C ARG A 1018 32.17 15.84 -8.48
N GLU A 1019 31.60 14.98 -9.32
CA GLU A 1019 32.17 14.69 -10.63
C GLU A 1019 31.99 15.88 -11.59
N LEU A 1020 30.86 16.58 -11.53
CA LEU A 1020 30.64 17.81 -12.31
C LEU A 1020 31.66 18.90 -11.96
N LEU A 1021 31.99 19.10 -10.68
CA LEU A 1021 32.99 20.10 -10.25
C LEU A 1021 34.41 19.78 -10.72
N LYS A 1022 34.76 18.50 -10.92
CA LYS A 1022 36.04 18.11 -11.55
C LYS A 1022 36.08 18.48 -13.03
N ILE A 1023 34.94 18.48 -13.70
CA ILE A 1023 34.79 18.82 -15.13
C ILE A 1023 34.67 20.34 -15.32
N ASP A 1024 33.96 21.01 -14.41
CA ASP A 1024 33.75 22.45 -14.40
C ASP A 1024 33.60 22.99 -12.97
N PRO A 1025 34.64 23.63 -12.42
CA PRO A 1025 34.59 24.25 -11.09
C PRO A 1025 33.54 25.37 -10.95
N GLN A 1026 33.05 25.92 -12.07
CA GLN A 1026 32.06 27.00 -12.11
C GLN A 1026 30.64 26.51 -12.42
N VAL A 1027 30.40 25.19 -12.43
CA VAL A 1027 29.06 24.64 -12.66
C VAL A 1027 28.03 25.26 -11.70
N LYS A 1028 26.91 25.69 -12.26
CA LYS A 1028 25.76 26.23 -11.53
C LYS A 1028 24.77 25.11 -11.25
N ALA A 1029 24.87 24.48 -10.09
CA ALA A 1029 24.00 23.36 -9.73
C ALA A 1029 22.99 23.75 -8.65
N ILE A 1030 21.75 23.30 -8.79
CA ILE A 1030 20.67 23.45 -7.83
C ILE A 1030 20.32 22.04 -7.33
N VAL A 1031 20.29 21.85 -6.02
CA VAL A 1031 19.86 20.58 -5.45
C VAL A 1031 18.33 20.57 -5.32
N SER A 1032 17.71 19.45 -5.71
CA SER A 1032 16.29 19.18 -5.49
C SER A 1032 16.11 18.03 -4.51
N SER A 1033 15.18 18.17 -3.56
CA SER A 1033 14.80 17.07 -2.66
C SER A 1033 13.40 17.22 -2.08
N GLY A 1034 12.76 16.09 -1.79
CA GLY A 1034 11.56 16.03 -0.94
C GLY A 1034 11.85 16.07 0.57
N TYR A 1035 13.12 16.07 0.96
CA TYR A 1035 13.57 16.19 2.34
C TYR A 1035 14.14 17.59 2.60
N TYR A 1036 13.40 18.43 3.33
CA TYR A 1036 13.88 19.76 3.76
C TYR A 1036 15.07 19.66 4.73
N ASP A 1037 15.22 18.51 5.39
CA ASP A 1037 16.15 18.29 6.50
C ASP A 1037 17.42 17.55 6.07
N ASP A 1038 17.63 17.34 4.77
CA ASP A 1038 18.87 16.71 4.30
C ASP A 1038 20.06 17.66 4.54
N PRO A 1039 21.18 17.20 5.12
CA PRO A 1039 22.37 18.04 5.34
C PRO A 1039 22.89 18.73 4.08
N VAL A 1040 22.65 18.14 2.91
CA VAL A 1040 23.00 18.74 1.62
C VAL A 1040 22.06 19.90 1.27
N MET A 1041 20.79 19.89 1.69
CA MET A 1041 19.85 20.99 1.46
C MET A 1041 20.10 22.17 2.40
N ALA A 1042 20.56 21.91 3.63
CA ALA A 1042 20.91 22.96 4.61
C ALA A 1042 22.27 23.61 4.32
N ASN A 1043 23.26 22.81 3.90
CA ASN A 1043 24.64 23.26 3.62
C ASN A 1043 25.02 23.04 2.14
N TYR A 1044 24.10 23.36 1.24
CA TYR A 1044 24.23 23.05 -0.20
C TYR A 1044 25.51 23.63 -0.82
N GLN A 1045 25.98 24.78 -0.33
CA GLN A 1045 27.20 25.45 -0.77
C GLN A 1045 28.46 24.60 -0.51
N ASP A 1046 28.53 23.88 0.62
CA ASP A 1046 29.67 23.03 0.99
C ASP A 1046 29.85 21.83 0.04
N TYR A 1047 28.75 21.41 -0.58
CA TYR A 1047 28.73 20.33 -1.57
C TYR A 1047 28.92 20.84 -3.00
N GLY A 1048 29.03 22.16 -3.17
CA GLY A 1048 29.24 22.85 -4.44
C GLY A 1048 27.99 23.14 -5.24
N PHE A 1049 26.81 23.11 -4.60
CA PHE A 1049 25.57 23.65 -5.18
C PHE A 1049 25.49 25.16 -4.96
N CYS A 1050 24.79 25.86 -5.86
CA CYS A 1050 24.57 27.30 -5.81
C CYS A 1050 23.28 27.69 -5.08
N GLU A 1051 22.27 26.83 -5.11
CA GLU A 1051 20.97 27.03 -4.47
C GLU A 1051 20.26 25.69 -4.25
N VAL A 1052 19.12 25.76 -3.56
CA VAL A 1052 18.28 24.62 -3.24
C VAL A 1052 16.83 24.86 -3.63
N ILE A 1053 16.15 23.82 -4.09
CA ILE A 1053 14.69 23.83 -4.30
C ILE A 1053 14.04 22.61 -3.66
N ALA A 1054 12.96 22.82 -2.94
CA ALA A 1054 12.26 21.73 -2.27
C ALA A 1054 11.03 21.25 -3.06
N LYS A 1055 10.82 19.93 -3.05
CA LYS A 1055 9.59 19.31 -3.57
C LYS A 1055 8.50 19.40 -2.48
N PRO A 1056 7.21 19.64 -2.83
CA PRO A 1056 6.66 19.97 -4.14
C PRO A 1056 6.92 21.41 -4.63
N TYR A 1057 7.19 21.54 -5.93
CA TYR A 1057 7.58 22.81 -6.55
C TYR A 1057 6.41 23.79 -6.72
N ARG A 1058 6.67 25.06 -6.40
CA ARG A 1058 5.84 26.19 -6.81
C ARG A 1058 6.51 26.88 -7.99
N ILE A 1059 5.74 27.16 -9.05
CA ILE A 1059 6.28 27.73 -10.29
C ILE A 1059 6.88 29.14 -10.09
N THR A 1060 6.35 29.91 -9.15
CA THR A 1060 6.86 31.24 -8.79
C THR A 1060 8.24 31.14 -8.13
N GLU A 1061 8.34 30.28 -7.10
CA GLU A 1061 9.57 30.02 -6.35
C GLU A 1061 10.67 29.42 -7.24
N LEU A 1062 10.31 28.44 -8.08
CA LEU A 1062 11.23 27.83 -9.04
C LEU A 1062 11.85 28.87 -9.97
N GLY A 1063 11.03 29.78 -10.52
CA GLY A 1063 11.54 30.78 -11.44
C GLY A 1063 12.41 31.85 -10.79
N GLU A 1064 12.11 32.23 -9.54
CA GLU A 1064 12.96 33.14 -8.75
C GLU A 1064 14.34 32.52 -8.48
N ILE A 1065 14.38 31.26 -8.05
CA ILE A 1065 15.63 30.55 -7.72
C ILE A 1065 16.49 30.38 -8.97
N VAL A 1066 15.91 29.86 -10.05
CA VAL A 1066 16.66 29.59 -11.29
C VAL A 1066 17.19 30.89 -11.89
N ARG A 1067 16.37 31.95 -11.91
CA ARG A 1067 16.81 33.26 -12.40
C ARG A 1067 17.98 33.77 -11.57
N ARG A 1068 17.89 33.73 -10.24
CA ARG A 1068 18.95 34.15 -9.32
C ARG A 1068 20.27 33.41 -9.58
N VAL A 1069 20.24 32.09 -9.72
CA VAL A 1069 21.44 31.27 -9.97
C VAL A 1069 22.09 31.61 -11.33
N ILE A 1070 21.26 31.89 -12.33
CA ILE A 1070 21.76 32.24 -13.66
C ILE A 1070 22.30 33.68 -13.67
N THR A 1071 21.67 34.64 -12.96
CA THR A 1071 22.03 36.08 -13.00
C THR A 1071 23.06 36.52 -11.96
N ASP A 1072 23.00 36.05 -10.71
CA ASP A 1072 23.89 36.47 -9.60
C ASP A 1072 25.26 35.79 -9.69
N SER A 1073 26.04 36.20 -10.68
CA SER A 1073 27.32 35.59 -11.06
C SER A 1073 28.53 36.09 -10.23
N GLY A 1074 28.34 36.71 -9.06
CA GLY A 1074 29.42 37.54 -8.48
C GLY A 1074 29.63 37.63 -6.96
N LYS A 1075 28.80 37.05 -6.08
CA LYS A 1075 28.94 37.30 -4.61
C LYS A 1075 28.89 36.09 -3.67
N LEU A 1076 28.71 34.86 -4.14
CA LEU A 1076 28.38 33.71 -3.28
C LEU A 1076 29.54 32.75 -2.93
N ARG A 1077 30.80 33.07 -3.24
CA ARG A 1077 31.97 32.21 -2.89
C ARG A 1077 33.08 32.94 -2.11
N SER A 1078 32.70 33.75 -1.12
CA SER A 1078 33.63 34.24 -0.09
C SER A 1078 32.97 34.12 1.28
N GLY A 1079 33.28 33.04 1.99
CA GLY A 1079 32.82 32.71 3.33
C GLY A 1079 33.38 31.36 3.72
#